data_AF-A0A927Y3B9-F1
#
_entry.id   AF-A0A927Y3B9-F1
#
_cell.length_a   1.000
_cell.length_b   1.000
_cell.length_c   1.000
_cell.angle_alpha   90.00
_cell.angle_beta   90.00
_cell.angle_gamma   90.00
#
_symmetry.space_group_name_H-M   'P 1'
#
loop_
_entity.id
_entity.type
_entity.pdbx_description
1 polymer ?
#
loop_
_entity_poly.entity_id
_entity_poly.type
_entity_poly.pdbx_seq_one_letter_code
_entity_poly.pdbx_strand_id
1 'polypeptide(L)'
;MNTEENIIGKLNYIGLDLNNIPTEIMEFKNLEFRPKNSEEIKYYKVYKYVNVKDIKILISPTNRLDAIETRYAKASPIYEYLDSENEENTEKHTMFLKMLNDININDIEYLEEKQKNLKNHIPFEIKFSKDYLWQVYYSENTNQYFMLAPINDSEHEALFYVLKKQLENSNEKIFIPICYENYSQEYLKQKEIEEIERELWLFAKEWPITYEVYNIDNQKTISVVGKANIYENIKSLYKVELTNKEEAFEFYKLLKALFILQTELPHYYKFTIKINDKGGIEFFHQNKEKIQYENLASFIKHEYIKAIEKSVKTRENKINLEKNIKTLKEQSKQLEEEYLFREKQISTFLDCKKTFFGKVRYFFKYKKIVEEKQENKAKEQIEVNKQKIHYCERQEIKENYTLEEIITLYKQLDSETSQVKNLELDIEALKIKNQKMEVKIKNSIKYIKEIDNHKKSIFDFWRFTNQDSLMMLSEGESVEENKKHLKKVFNYDMDIENLAKKIDVANRNNLSKEELESVFIASTDIIKDINKILQVKVLNQESLDNLKQQALSEEKLVSKEEFDIFGGFTNSTEIKNISSKQHREKKRDKYTILGITQDTTLEEYGEKLKSITKNIEEALNKSKNEYEMPIYKIGREMDNKINIFDINAECIIEDLKKVETKEINLYKVILKEDSKVIGLSNIIYYDNTNKTLPLGMDETEKVLIDKEELDLKLFNEDYNNIVYEKNGKILIKKICIFEYK
;
A
#
# COMPACT_ATOMS: atom_id res chain seq x y z
N MET A 1 -17.92 -20.85 51.42
CA MET A 1 -18.87 -21.90 51.02
C MET A 1 -18.05 -23.16 50.81
N ASN A 2 -18.48 -24.28 51.39
CA ASN A 2 -17.68 -25.51 51.42
C ASN A 2 -17.32 -25.93 49.99
N THR A 3 -16.06 -26.31 49.76
CA THR A 3 -15.57 -26.81 48.46
C THR A 3 -16.44 -27.94 47.91
N GLU A 4 -17.01 -28.77 48.78
CA GLU A 4 -17.96 -29.82 48.43
C GLU A 4 -19.31 -29.30 47.89
N GLU A 5 -19.89 -28.26 48.50
CA GLU A 5 -21.14 -27.65 48.03
C GLU A 5 -20.97 -27.01 46.64
N ASN A 6 -19.81 -26.41 46.38
CA ASN A 6 -19.47 -25.82 45.09
C ASN A 6 -19.34 -26.88 43.99
N ILE A 7 -18.65 -27.99 44.28
CA ILE A 7 -18.48 -29.10 43.33
C ILE A 7 -19.84 -29.74 42.99
N ILE A 8 -20.69 -30.00 43.99
CA ILE A 8 -22.03 -30.56 43.78
C ILE A 8 -22.88 -29.63 42.91
N GLY A 9 -22.84 -28.32 43.17
CA GLY A 9 -23.53 -27.33 42.35
C GLY A 9 -23.12 -27.36 40.87
N LYS A 10 -21.82 -27.54 40.60
CA LYS A 10 -21.30 -27.63 39.23
C LYS A 10 -21.59 -28.96 38.54
N LEU A 11 -21.53 -30.07 39.27
CA LEU A 11 -21.96 -31.39 38.77
C LEU A 11 -23.42 -31.35 38.33
N ASN A 12 -24.29 -30.77 39.16
CA ASN A 12 -25.70 -30.56 38.84
C ASN A 12 -25.90 -29.66 37.62
N TYR A 13 -25.11 -28.59 37.47
CA TYR A 13 -25.17 -27.70 36.32
C TYR A 13 -24.77 -28.39 35.00
N ILE A 14 -23.78 -29.29 35.03
CA ILE A 14 -23.35 -30.09 33.86
C ILE A 14 -24.33 -31.24 33.59
N GLY A 15 -25.09 -31.69 34.60
CA GLY A 15 -25.97 -32.85 34.53
C GLY A 15 -25.24 -34.18 34.71
N LEU A 16 -24.08 -34.18 35.39
CA LEU A 16 -23.26 -35.37 35.60
C LEU A 16 -23.53 -35.98 37.00
N ASP A 17 -24.09 -37.19 37.02
CA ASP A 17 -24.16 -38.02 38.23
C ASP A 17 -23.01 -39.04 38.24
N LEU A 18 -22.06 -38.84 39.16
CA LEU A 18 -20.89 -39.72 39.30
C LEU A 18 -21.26 -41.15 39.72
N ASN A 19 -22.43 -41.35 40.33
CA ASN A 19 -22.91 -42.69 40.71
C ASN A 19 -23.62 -43.41 39.55
N ASN A 20 -24.03 -42.69 38.51
CA ASN A 20 -24.81 -43.23 37.41
C ASN A 20 -24.39 -42.59 36.07
N ILE A 21 -23.19 -42.92 35.63
CA ILE A 21 -22.60 -42.40 34.39
C ILE A 21 -23.22 -43.14 33.19
N PRO A 22 -23.69 -42.42 32.15
CA PRO A 22 -24.22 -43.05 30.93
C PRO A 22 -23.22 -43.96 30.23
N THR A 23 -23.71 -45.08 29.68
CA THR A 23 -22.90 -46.10 29.00
C THR A 23 -22.11 -45.54 27.82
N GLU A 24 -22.65 -44.54 27.12
CA GLU A 24 -22.03 -43.90 25.96
C GLU A 24 -20.73 -43.17 26.30
N ILE A 25 -20.58 -42.71 27.55
CA ILE A 25 -19.37 -42.08 28.08
C ILE A 25 -18.36 -43.13 28.53
N MET A 26 -18.82 -44.29 29.01
CA MET A 26 -17.98 -45.44 29.34
C MET A 26 -17.43 -46.16 28.11
N GLU A 27 -18.07 -46.03 26.95
CA GLU A 27 -17.61 -46.65 25.71
C GLU A 27 -16.45 -45.89 25.04
N PHE A 28 -15.26 -46.51 25.06
CA PHE A 28 -14.10 -46.05 24.32
C PHE A 28 -13.61 -47.10 23.31
N LYS A 29 -13.31 -46.64 22.09
CA LYS A 29 -12.65 -47.43 21.04
C LYS A 29 -11.29 -46.80 20.78
N ASN A 30 -10.27 -47.63 20.59
CA ASN A 30 -8.94 -47.14 20.23
C ASN A 30 -9.02 -46.34 18.94
N LEU A 31 -8.51 -45.11 18.97
CA LEU A 31 -8.58 -44.15 17.88
C LEU A 31 -7.49 -44.39 16.82
N GLU A 32 -6.48 -45.21 17.12
CA GLU A 32 -5.31 -45.48 16.26
C GLU A 32 -4.66 -44.20 15.69
N PHE A 33 -4.79 -43.08 16.41
CA PHE A 33 -4.30 -41.79 15.97
C PHE A 33 -2.78 -41.78 15.94
N ARG A 34 -2.22 -41.33 14.82
CA ARG A 34 -0.79 -41.18 14.62
C ARG A 34 -0.48 -39.69 14.46
N PRO A 35 0.06 -39.05 15.52
CA PRO A 35 0.50 -37.67 15.42
C PRO A 35 1.58 -37.55 14.33
N LYS A 36 1.39 -36.61 13.42
CA LYS A 36 2.40 -36.22 12.41
C LYS A 36 3.21 -35.06 12.99
N ASN A 37 4.54 -35.16 12.93
CA ASN A 37 5.48 -34.07 13.22
C ASN A 37 5.32 -33.00 12.12
N SER A 38 4.35 -32.09 12.25
CA SER A 38 4.31 -30.91 11.38
C SER A 38 3.99 -29.66 12.20
N GLU A 39 4.70 -28.57 11.89
CA GLU A 39 4.40 -27.23 12.42
C GLU A 39 3.01 -26.71 11.96
N GLU A 40 2.27 -27.50 11.14
CA GLU A 40 0.94 -27.21 10.60
C GLU A 40 -0.17 -27.14 11.66
N ILE A 41 0.10 -27.52 12.91
CA ILE A 41 -0.86 -27.36 14.03
C ILE A 41 -1.28 -25.90 14.23
N LYS A 42 -0.46 -24.94 13.78
CA LYS A 42 -0.68 -23.50 14.01
C LYS A 42 -1.87 -22.91 13.24
N TYR A 43 -2.45 -23.60 12.26
CA TYR A 43 -3.58 -23.07 11.48
C TYR A 43 -4.68 -24.13 11.28
N TYR A 44 -5.84 -23.90 11.89
CA TYR A 44 -7.06 -24.68 11.64
C TYR A 44 -7.48 -24.54 10.18
N LYS A 45 -7.45 -25.63 9.41
CA LYS A 45 -7.85 -25.63 7.98
C LYS A 45 -9.34 -25.95 7.81
N VAL A 46 -9.92 -26.71 8.74
CA VAL A 46 -11.31 -27.20 8.65
C VAL A 46 -12.12 -26.73 9.85
N TYR A 47 -13.30 -26.16 9.58
CA TYR A 47 -14.31 -25.82 10.58
C TYR A 47 -15.62 -26.51 10.21
N LYS A 48 -16.27 -27.15 11.19
CA LYS A 48 -17.52 -27.86 10.92
C LYS A 48 -18.42 -28.00 12.12
N TYR A 49 -19.69 -28.27 11.82
CA TYR A 49 -20.68 -28.72 12.78
C TYR A 49 -20.51 -30.22 13.06
N VAL A 50 -19.94 -30.54 14.22
CA VAL A 50 -19.79 -31.94 14.69
C VAL A 50 -20.85 -32.24 15.72
N ASN A 51 -21.43 -33.43 15.65
CA ASN A 51 -22.35 -33.90 16.67
C ASN A 51 -21.57 -34.23 17.96
N VAL A 52 -22.02 -33.75 19.11
CA VAL A 52 -21.29 -33.91 20.38
C VAL A 52 -21.09 -35.38 20.74
N LYS A 53 -22.01 -36.29 20.38
CA LYS A 53 -21.82 -37.74 20.62
C LYS A 53 -20.67 -38.36 19.82
N ASP A 54 -20.29 -37.76 18.70
CA ASP A 54 -19.24 -38.27 17.82
C ASP A 54 -17.85 -37.83 18.28
N ILE A 55 -17.76 -36.98 19.31
CA ILE A 55 -16.51 -36.48 19.89
C ILE A 55 -16.15 -37.31 21.13
N LYS A 56 -15.08 -38.11 21.05
CA LYS A 56 -14.56 -38.83 22.22
C LYS A 56 -13.67 -37.92 23.06
N ILE A 57 -13.84 -37.94 24.39
CA ILE A 57 -13.07 -37.07 25.28
C ILE A 57 -11.88 -37.85 25.86
N LEU A 58 -10.69 -37.33 25.62
CA LEU A 58 -9.44 -37.76 26.23
C LEU A 58 -8.89 -36.62 27.11
N ILE A 59 -8.42 -36.97 28.29
CA ILE A 59 -7.79 -36.04 29.23
C ILE A 59 -6.32 -36.43 29.39
N SER A 60 -5.42 -35.45 29.29
CA SER A 60 -3.98 -35.65 29.33
C SER A 60 -3.31 -34.84 30.45
N PRO A 61 -2.44 -35.44 31.28
CA PRO A 61 -1.70 -34.77 32.36
C PRO A 61 -0.51 -33.94 31.82
N THR A 62 -0.78 -33.12 30.82
CA THR A 62 0.18 -32.31 30.07
C THR A 62 -0.32 -30.88 29.95
N ASN A 63 0.50 -29.98 29.41
CA ASN A 63 0.11 -28.64 29.00
C ASN A 63 -0.21 -28.61 27.50
N ARG A 64 -1.09 -27.71 27.05
CA ARG A 64 -1.39 -27.54 25.61
C ARG A 64 -0.17 -27.28 24.74
N LEU A 65 0.86 -26.61 25.28
CA LEU A 65 2.11 -26.29 24.59
C LEU A 65 3.03 -27.51 24.40
N ASP A 66 2.78 -28.62 25.09
CA ASP A 66 3.53 -29.85 24.91
C ASP A 66 3.29 -30.45 23.52
N ALA A 67 4.28 -31.18 23.01
CA ALA A 67 4.19 -31.86 21.72
C ALA A 67 3.00 -32.83 21.70
N ILE A 68 2.25 -32.85 20.59
CA ILE A 68 1.02 -33.64 20.44
C ILE A 68 1.26 -35.13 20.67
N GLU A 69 2.44 -35.64 20.31
CA GLU A 69 2.87 -37.02 20.56
C GLU A 69 2.86 -37.33 22.05
N THR A 70 3.39 -36.41 22.86
CA THR A 70 3.46 -36.55 24.31
C THR A 70 2.07 -36.43 24.93
N ARG A 71 1.29 -35.46 24.45
CA ARG A 71 -0.07 -35.22 24.95
C ARG A 71 -0.97 -36.44 24.70
N TYR A 72 -0.96 -36.98 23.48
CA TYR A 72 -1.76 -38.14 23.11
C TYR A 72 -1.28 -39.43 23.79
N ALA A 73 0.04 -39.67 23.87
CA ALA A 73 0.59 -40.86 24.51
C ALA A 73 0.26 -40.97 26.01
N LYS A 74 0.11 -39.84 26.69
CA LYS A 74 -0.27 -39.77 28.12
C LYS A 74 -1.78 -39.60 28.33
N ALA A 75 -2.57 -39.54 27.26
CA ALA A 75 -3.99 -39.27 27.37
C ALA A 75 -4.74 -40.53 27.79
N SER A 76 -5.71 -40.35 28.69
CA SER A 76 -6.63 -41.40 29.11
C SER A 76 -8.08 -40.99 28.78
N PRO A 77 -8.97 -41.94 28.45
CA PRO A 77 -10.38 -41.66 28.24
C PRO A 77 -11.04 -41.05 29.48
N ILE A 78 -12.05 -40.20 29.26
CA ILE A 78 -12.75 -39.52 30.36
C ILE A 78 -13.34 -40.47 31.41
N TYR A 79 -13.78 -41.68 31.03
CA TYR A 79 -14.36 -42.62 32.00
C TYR A 79 -13.35 -43.03 33.10
N GLU A 80 -12.05 -43.07 32.81
CA GLU A 80 -11.00 -43.33 33.81
C GLU A 80 -10.83 -42.18 34.81
N TYR A 81 -11.29 -40.98 34.46
CA TYR A 81 -11.30 -39.81 35.34
C TYR A 81 -12.61 -39.68 36.13
N LEU A 82 -13.67 -40.36 35.69
CA LEU A 82 -14.95 -40.37 36.40
C LEU A 82 -15.07 -41.54 37.38
N ASP A 83 -14.24 -42.57 37.22
CA ASP A 83 -14.15 -43.73 38.10
C ASP A 83 -13.40 -43.41 39.40
N SER A 84 -14.09 -43.61 40.53
CA SER A 84 -13.55 -43.45 41.88
C SER A 84 -13.34 -44.78 42.62
N GLU A 85 -13.74 -45.90 42.02
CA GLU A 85 -13.70 -47.22 42.67
C GLU A 85 -12.38 -47.95 42.44
N ASN A 86 -11.73 -47.71 41.29
CA ASN A 86 -10.43 -48.30 40.98
C ASN A 86 -9.27 -47.50 41.61
N GLU A 87 -8.39 -48.18 42.37
CA GLU A 87 -7.22 -47.59 43.00
C GLU A 87 -6.31 -46.87 41.99
N GLU A 88 -6.18 -47.39 40.76
CA GLU A 88 -5.36 -46.78 39.69
C GLU A 88 -5.95 -45.47 39.14
N ASN A 89 -7.26 -45.25 39.32
CA ASN A 89 -7.99 -44.09 38.79
C ASN A 89 -8.23 -42.99 39.84
N THR A 90 -7.93 -43.26 41.12
CA THR A 90 -8.20 -42.32 42.22
C THR A 90 -7.47 -40.97 42.04
N GLU A 91 -6.23 -41.00 41.53
CA GLU A 91 -5.47 -39.77 41.21
C GLU A 91 -6.11 -38.99 40.06
N LYS A 92 -6.54 -39.68 39.00
CA LYS A 92 -7.23 -39.08 37.85
C LYS A 92 -8.55 -38.45 38.27
N HIS A 93 -9.32 -39.14 39.11
CA HIS A 93 -10.57 -38.63 39.67
C HIS A 93 -10.36 -37.35 40.46
N THR A 94 -9.33 -37.32 41.31
CA THR A 94 -8.97 -36.11 42.06
C THR A 94 -8.61 -34.95 41.14
N MET A 95 -7.89 -35.21 40.05
CA MET A 95 -7.57 -34.19 39.03
C MET A 95 -8.82 -33.66 38.33
N PHE A 96 -9.78 -34.53 38.00
CA PHE A 96 -11.06 -34.11 37.40
C PHE A 96 -11.86 -33.18 38.31
N LEU A 97 -12.00 -33.55 39.59
CA LEU A 97 -12.68 -32.72 40.58
C LEU A 97 -11.99 -31.35 40.76
N LYS A 98 -10.66 -31.31 40.66
CA LYS A 98 -9.91 -30.05 40.69
C LYS A 98 -10.25 -29.16 39.49
N MET A 99 -10.21 -29.70 38.26
CA MET A 99 -10.60 -28.95 37.06
C MET A 99 -12.05 -28.42 37.18
N LEU A 100 -12.96 -29.26 37.66
CA LEU A 100 -14.35 -28.86 37.89
C LEU A 100 -14.46 -27.73 38.92
N ASN A 101 -13.73 -27.82 40.02
CA ASN A 101 -13.73 -26.79 41.07
C ASN A 101 -13.16 -25.44 40.59
N ASP A 102 -12.23 -25.45 39.63
CA ASP A 102 -11.60 -24.24 39.11
C ASP A 102 -12.44 -23.51 38.03
N ILE A 103 -13.44 -24.18 37.45
CA ILE A 103 -14.27 -23.60 36.38
C ILE A 103 -15.23 -22.52 36.85
N ASN A 104 -15.41 -21.51 36.02
CA ASN A 104 -16.46 -20.52 36.17
C ASN A 104 -17.65 -20.86 35.25
N ILE A 105 -18.85 -20.98 35.83
CA ILE A 105 -20.07 -21.34 35.09
C ILE A 105 -20.39 -20.30 34.00
N ASN A 106 -20.13 -19.02 34.27
CA ASN A 106 -20.39 -17.93 33.32
C ASN A 106 -19.62 -18.11 32.00
N ASP A 107 -18.44 -18.72 32.05
CA ASP A 107 -17.63 -18.96 30.85
C ASP A 107 -18.22 -20.11 29.98
N ILE A 108 -18.88 -21.10 30.61
CA ILE A 108 -19.66 -22.13 29.89
C ILE A 108 -20.92 -21.52 29.28
N GLU A 109 -21.63 -20.66 30.02
CA GLU A 109 -22.81 -19.94 29.51
C GLU A 109 -22.46 -19.05 28.31
N TYR A 110 -21.30 -18.38 28.35
CA TYR A 110 -20.77 -17.61 27.23
C TYR A 110 -20.54 -18.51 25.99
N LEU A 111 -19.98 -19.71 26.16
CA LEU A 111 -19.82 -20.67 25.05
C LEU A 111 -21.17 -21.14 24.49
N GLU A 112 -22.18 -21.34 25.35
CA GLU A 112 -23.55 -21.66 24.92
C GLU A 112 -24.18 -20.56 24.07
N GLU A 113 -24.11 -19.31 24.52
CA GLU A 113 -24.61 -18.16 23.75
C GLU A 113 -23.88 -18.05 22.42
N LYS A 114 -22.56 -18.24 22.43
CA LYS A 114 -21.74 -18.22 21.23
C LYS A 114 -22.11 -19.31 20.23
N GLN A 115 -22.28 -20.56 20.67
CA GLN A 115 -22.69 -21.65 19.79
C GLN A 115 -24.11 -21.43 19.24
N LYS A 116 -25.02 -20.83 20.02
CA LYS A 116 -26.33 -20.37 19.50
C LYS A 116 -26.17 -19.33 18.40
N ASN A 117 -25.27 -18.35 18.58
CA ASN A 117 -24.98 -17.34 17.57
C ASN A 117 -24.36 -17.94 16.30
N LEU A 118 -23.44 -18.90 16.45
CA LEU A 118 -22.79 -19.58 15.33
C LEU A 118 -23.79 -20.34 14.46
N LYS A 119 -24.79 -21.01 15.08
CA LYS A 119 -25.90 -21.67 14.36
C LYS A 119 -26.67 -20.73 13.44
N ASN A 120 -26.76 -19.44 13.80
CA ASN A 120 -27.43 -18.44 12.97
C ASN A 120 -26.51 -17.88 11.89
N HIS A 121 -25.24 -17.63 12.22
CA HIS A 121 -24.28 -17.04 11.29
C HIS A 121 -22.84 -17.48 11.59
N ILE A 122 -22.15 -17.99 10.56
CA ILE A 122 -20.71 -18.29 10.63
C ILE A 122 -19.94 -16.96 10.59
N PRO A 123 -18.93 -16.75 11.45
CA PRO A 123 -18.15 -15.51 11.47
C PRO A 123 -17.52 -15.23 10.12
N PHE A 124 -17.33 -13.95 9.79
CA PHE A 124 -16.73 -13.55 8.53
C PHE A 124 -15.30 -14.08 8.37
N GLU A 125 -14.51 -14.01 9.44
CA GLU A 125 -13.16 -14.57 9.47
C GLU A 125 -13.12 -16.09 9.69
N ILE A 126 -14.28 -16.75 9.78
CA ILE A 126 -14.48 -18.17 10.18
C ILE A 126 -14.08 -18.45 11.64
N LYS A 127 -12.91 -17.97 12.04
CA LYS A 127 -12.39 -17.98 13.41
C LYS A 127 -13.30 -17.23 14.36
N PHE A 128 -13.24 -17.64 15.62
CA PHE A 128 -13.95 -16.98 16.70
C PHE A 128 -13.13 -16.98 17.99
N SER A 129 -13.37 -16.01 18.87
CA SER A 129 -12.62 -15.89 20.14
C SER A 129 -12.57 -17.21 20.93
N LYS A 130 -11.39 -17.58 21.44
CA LYS A 130 -11.16 -18.84 22.19
C LYS A 130 -11.45 -20.13 21.40
N ASP A 131 -11.42 -20.12 20.07
CA ASP A 131 -11.55 -21.35 19.26
C ASP A 131 -10.41 -22.37 19.51
N TYR A 132 -9.26 -21.90 19.98
CA TYR A 132 -8.15 -22.75 20.40
C TYR A 132 -8.46 -23.69 21.59
N LEU A 133 -9.53 -23.42 22.36
CA LEU A 133 -9.91 -24.25 23.51
C LEU A 133 -10.48 -25.61 23.13
N TRP A 134 -11.08 -25.74 21.94
CA TRP A 134 -11.79 -26.95 21.56
C TRP A 134 -10.86 -28.16 21.42
N GLN A 135 -9.65 -27.97 20.89
CA GLN A 135 -8.63 -29.02 20.79
C GLN A 135 -9.20 -30.38 20.31
N VAL A 136 -10.10 -30.33 19.32
CA VAL A 136 -10.72 -31.51 18.72
C VAL A 136 -9.88 -31.93 17.53
N TYR A 137 -9.46 -33.19 17.53
CA TYR A 137 -8.61 -33.83 16.52
C TYR A 137 -9.43 -34.84 15.73
N TYR A 138 -9.04 -35.03 14.47
CA TYR A 138 -9.59 -36.06 13.60
C TYR A 138 -8.59 -37.22 13.44
N SER A 139 -9.07 -38.45 13.64
CA SER A 139 -8.28 -39.65 13.32
C SER A 139 -8.67 -40.20 11.94
N GLU A 140 -7.77 -40.07 10.97
CA GLU A 140 -7.96 -40.60 9.60
C GLU A 140 -8.15 -42.12 9.59
N ASN A 141 -7.48 -42.86 10.50
CA ASN A 141 -7.50 -44.33 10.52
C ASN A 141 -8.85 -44.90 10.96
N THR A 142 -9.51 -44.24 11.92
CA THR A 142 -10.78 -44.72 12.49
C THR A 142 -11.99 -43.88 12.07
N ASN A 143 -11.77 -42.76 11.37
CA ASN A 143 -12.80 -41.78 11.00
C ASN A 143 -13.60 -41.26 12.21
N GLN A 144 -12.89 -40.92 13.29
CA GLN A 144 -13.48 -40.46 14.55
C GLN A 144 -12.91 -39.12 15.00
N TYR A 145 -13.73 -38.34 15.71
CA TYR A 145 -13.30 -37.10 16.36
C TYR A 145 -13.00 -37.36 17.82
N PHE A 146 -11.97 -36.71 18.34
CA PHE A 146 -11.68 -36.74 19.77
C PHE A 146 -11.16 -35.41 20.27
N MET A 147 -11.62 -34.97 21.44
CA MET A 147 -11.09 -33.84 22.17
C MET A 147 -9.91 -34.32 23.00
N LEU A 148 -8.80 -33.57 22.97
CA LEU A 148 -7.64 -33.82 23.81
C LEU A 148 -7.46 -32.67 24.82
N ALA A 149 -8.04 -32.84 26.00
CA ALA A 149 -8.05 -31.83 27.06
C ALA A 149 -6.81 -31.93 27.97
N PRO A 150 -5.92 -30.92 27.99
CA PRO A 150 -4.78 -30.88 28.91
C PRO A 150 -5.20 -30.44 30.32
N ILE A 151 -4.76 -31.17 31.35
CA ILE A 151 -5.09 -30.88 32.75
C ILE A 151 -4.36 -29.64 33.28
N ASN A 152 -3.12 -29.39 32.82
CA ASN A 152 -2.28 -28.31 33.34
C ASN A 152 -2.60 -26.93 32.72
N ASP A 153 -3.64 -26.84 31.90
CA ASP A 153 -4.18 -25.56 31.41
C ASP A 153 -5.10 -24.94 32.48
N SER A 154 -5.34 -23.64 32.40
CA SER A 154 -6.25 -22.92 33.31
C SER A 154 -7.69 -22.80 32.78
N GLU A 155 -7.91 -23.15 31.51
CA GLU A 155 -9.18 -22.96 30.79
C GLU A 155 -9.70 -24.33 30.32
N HIS A 156 -10.75 -24.83 30.98
CA HIS A 156 -11.35 -26.15 30.68
C HIS A 156 -12.80 -26.05 30.22
N GLU A 157 -13.31 -24.86 29.94
CA GLU A 157 -14.74 -24.61 29.74
C GLU A 157 -15.28 -25.33 28.50
N ALA A 158 -14.47 -25.47 27.45
CA ALA A 158 -14.82 -26.25 26.26
C ALA A 158 -15.02 -27.74 26.57
N LEU A 159 -14.19 -28.33 27.45
CA LEU A 159 -14.31 -29.73 27.87
C LEU A 159 -15.66 -29.96 28.55
N PHE A 160 -15.97 -29.14 29.55
CA PHE A 160 -17.20 -29.31 30.33
C PHE A 160 -18.45 -28.89 29.55
N TYR A 161 -18.33 -27.96 28.60
CA TYR A 161 -19.38 -27.68 27.64
C TYR A 161 -19.71 -28.90 26.77
N VAL A 162 -18.70 -29.56 26.17
CA VAL A 162 -18.93 -30.76 25.35
C VAL A 162 -19.55 -31.88 26.20
N LEU A 163 -19.02 -32.11 27.40
CA LEU A 163 -19.55 -33.11 28.33
C LEU A 163 -21.01 -32.84 28.71
N LYS A 164 -21.33 -31.59 29.09
CA LYS A 164 -22.69 -31.15 29.38
C LYS A 164 -23.63 -31.44 28.22
N LYS A 165 -23.25 -31.09 26.99
CA LYS A 165 -24.09 -31.35 25.81
C LYS A 165 -24.24 -32.82 25.47
N GLN A 166 -23.22 -33.65 25.71
CA GLN A 166 -23.34 -35.11 25.58
C GLN A 166 -24.38 -35.68 26.54
N LEU A 167 -24.48 -35.13 27.75
CA LEU A 167 -25.43 -35.55 28.79
C LEU A 167 -26.86 -35.00 28.56
N GLU A 168 -26.99 -33.75 28.11
CA GLU A 168 -28.30 -33.10 27.88
C GLU A 168 -28.96 -33.54 26.57
N ASN A 169 -28.24 -33.45 25.45
CA ASN A 169 -28.74 -33.76 24.11
C ASN A 169 -27.60 -34.24 23.21
N SER A 170 -27.41 -35.54 23.19
CA SER A 170 -26.34 -36.19 22.43
C SER A 170 -26.40 -35.98 20.92
N ASN A 171 -27.50 -35.46 20.35
CA ASN A 171 -27.60 -35.15 18.92
C ASN A 171 -27.29 -33.68 18.58
N GLU A 172 -26.94 -32.85 19.55
CA GLU A 172 -26.61 -31.45 19.33
C GLU A 172 -25.33 -31.32 18.49
N LYS A 173 -25.37 -30.47 17.45
CA LYS A 173 -24.19 -30.12 16.65
C LYS A 173 -23.57 -28.82 17.13
N ILE A 174 -22.25 -28.80 17.21
CA ILE A 174 -21.44 -27.66 17.63
C ILE A 174 -20.45 -27.27 16.54
N PHE A 175 -20.29 -25.97 16.29
CA PHE A 175 -19.36 -25.45 15.29
C PHE A 175 -17.98 -25.26 15.90
N ILE A 176 -17.00 -26.01 15.40
CA ILE A 176 -15.65 -26.08 15.99
C ILE A 176 -14.56 -26.18 14.93
N PRO A 177 -13.35 -25.68 15.21
CA PRO A 177 -12.16 -26.02 14.43
C PRO A 177 -11.76 -27.48 14.65
N ILE A 178 -11.19 -28.10 13.62
CA ILE A 178 -10.71 -29.47 13.70
C ILE A 178 -9.22 -29.53 13.39
N CYS A 179 -8.48 -30.10 14.33
CA CYS A 179 -7.05 -30.31 14.25
C CYS A 179 -6.77 -31.57 13.41
N TYR A 180 -5.66 -31.55 12.67
CA TYR A 180 -5.16 -32.70 11.89
C TYR A 180 -6.07 -33.19 10.76
N GLU A 181 -7.16 -32.48 10.48
CA GLU A 181 -7.98 -32.76 9.31
C GLU A 181 -7.42 -32.03 8.08
N ASN A 182 -7.13 -32.82 7.04
CA ASN A 182 -6.72 -32.30 5.75
C ASN A 182 -7.95 -31.83 4.96
N TYR A 183 -7.73 -30.93 4.00
CA TYR A 183 -8.77 -30.57 3.02
C TYR A 183 -9.34 -31.83 2.36
N SER A 184 -10.65 -31.87 2.12
CA SER A 184 -11.31 -33.03 1.49
C SER A 184 -10.83 -33.28 0.05
N GLN A 185 -10.25 -32.26 -0.58
CA GLN A 185 -9.81 -32.23 -1.98
C GLN A 185 -10.93 -32.46 -3.01
N GLU A 186 -12.20 -32.40 -2.59
CA GLU A 186 -13.32 -32.65 -3.51
C GLU A 186 -13.58 -31.47 -4.46
N TYR A 187 -13.33 -30.22 -4.02
CA TYR A 187 -13.45 -29.02 -4.88
C TYR A 187 -12.12 -28.63 -5.51
N LEU A 188 -11.07 -28.49 -4.68
CA LEU A 188 -9.72 -28.12 -5.10
C LEU A 188 -8.69 -29.02 -4.42
N LYS A 189 -7.62 -29.38 -5.13
CA LYS A 189 -6.47 -30.09 -4.57
C LYS A 189 -5.72 -29.17 -3.61
N GLN A 190 -4.99 -29.76 -2.67
CA GLN A 190 -4.15 -29.00 -1.73
C GLN A 190 -3.18 -28.05 -2.46
N LYS A 191 -2.53 -28.52 -3.53
CA LYS A 191 -1.65 -27.66 -4.35
C LYS A 191 -2.40 -26.48 -4.96
N GLU A 192 -3.64 -26.67 -5.43
CA GLU A 192 -4.45 -25.60 -6.02
C GLU A 192 -4.82 -24.56 -4.95
N ILE A 193 -5.10 -24.97 -3.72
CA ILE A 193 -5.33 -24.07 -2.58
C ILE A 193 -4.05 -23.27 -2.24
N GLU A 194 -2.90 -23.93 -2.16
CA GLU A 194 -1.60 -23.26 -1.94
C GLU A 194 -1.26 -22.26 -3.07
N GLU A 195 -1.62 -22.59 -4.31
CA GLU A 195 -1.53 -21.66 -5.44
C GLU A 195 -2.46 -20.46 -5.27
N ILE A 196 -3.72 -20.65 -4.85
CA ILE A 196 -4.66 -19.55 -4.59
C ILE A 196 -4.11 -18.59 -3.54
N GLU A 197 -3.61 -19.11 -2.41
CA GLU A 197 -3.09 -18.25 -1.34
C GLU A 197 -1.89 -17.41 -1.81
N ARG A 198 -0.96 -18.04 -2.53
CA ARG A 198 0.22 -17.39 -3.09
C ARG A 198 -0.14 -16.35 -4.15
N GLU A 199 -1.05 -16.68 -5.06
CA GLU A 199 -1.45 -15.80 -6.15
C GLU A 199 -2.26 -14.61 -5.63
N LEU A 200 -3.16 -14.82 -4.66
CA LEU A 200 -3.87 -13.73 -4.00
C LEU A 200 -2.93 -12.80 -3.24
N TRP A 201 -1.88 -13.30 -2.58
CA TRP A 201 -0.88 -12.47 -1.93
C TRP A 201 -0.27 -11.42 -2.87
N LEU A 202 -0.04 -11.76 -4.15
CA LEU A 202 0.47 -10.80 -5.14
C LEU A 202 -0.45 -9.59 -5.31
N PHE A 203 -1.77 -9.80 -5.27
CA PHE A 203 -2.78 -8.78 -5.48
C PHE A 203 -3.18 -8.07 -4.19
N ALA A 204 -3.42 -8.83 -3.12
CA ALA A 204 -3.86 -8.34 -1.82
C ALA A 204 -2.74 -7.68 -1.00
N LYS A 205 -1.48 -8.04 -1.27
CA LYS A 205 -0.27 -7.63 -0.51
C LYS A 205 -0.18 -8.17 0.92
N GLU A 206 -1.07 -9.07 1.29
CA GLU A 206 -1.16 -9.75 2.58
C GLU A 206 -1.53 -11.22 2.33
N TRP A 207 -1.08 -12.13 3.19
CA TRP A 207 -1.29 -13.56 3.00
C TRP A 207 -2.70 -13.96 3.46
N PRO A 208 -3.54 -14.55 2.60
CA PRO A 208 -4.83 -15.08 3.03
C PRO A 208 -4.72 -16.45 3.67
N ILE A 209 -5.78 -16.87 4.34
CA ILE A 209 -5.95 -18.23 4.84
C ILE A 209 -7.19 -18.83 4.20
N THR A 210 -7.03 -20.03 3.66
CA THR A 210 -8.15 -20.82 3.15
C THR A 210 -8.71 -21.71 4.24
N TYR A 211 -10.04 -21.78 4.32
CA TYR A 211 -10.77 -22.66 5.21
C TYR A 211 -11.72 -23.54 4.42
N GLU A 212 -11.84 -24.79 4.83
CA GLU A 212 -12.93 -25.66 4.42
C GLU A 212 -13.99 -25.66 5.52
N VAL A 213 -15.17 -25.15 5.19
CA VAL A 213 -16.22 -24.88 6.15
C VAL A 213 -17.43 -25.72 5.82
N TYR A 214 -17.93 -26.47 6.81
CA TYR A 214 -19.17 -27.24 6.68
C TYR A 214 -20.26 -26.57 7.50
N ASN A 215 -21.40 -26.30 6.85
CA ASN A 215 -22.58 -25.77 7.54
C ASN A 215 -23.30 -26.88 8.33
N ILE A 216 -24.40 -26.52 9.01
CA ILE A 216 -25.15 -27.45 9.88
C ILE A 216 -25.74 -28.64 9.10
N ASP A 217 -26.02 -28.44 7.81
CA ASP A 217 -26.54 -29.43 6.87
C ASP A 217 -25.41 -30.25 6.19
N ASN A 218 -24.17 -30.07 6.65
CA ASN A 218 -22.97 -30.72 6.11
C ASN A 218 -22.67 -30.36 4.64
N GLN A 219 -23.14 -29.19 4.18
CA GLN A 219 -22.74 -28.63 2.89
C GLN A 219 -21.41 -27.92 3.05
N LYS A 220 -20.50 -28.20 2.12
CA LYS A 220 -19.14 -27.69 2.13
C LYS A 220 -19.04 -26.35 1.40
N THR A 221 -18.19 -25.46 1.90
CA THR A 221 -17.79 -24.23 1.23
C THR A 221 -16.29 -24.01 1.45
N ILE A 222 -15.54 -23.69 0.40
CA ILE A 222 -14.17 -23.21 0.54
C ILE A 222 -14.23 -21.71 0.74
N SER A 223 -13.75 -21.22 1.89
CA SER A 223 -13.71 -19.81 2.25
C SER A 223 -12.27 -19.31 2.27
N VAL A 224 -11.91 -18.38 1.39
CA VAL A 224 -10.61 -17.70 1.42
C VAL A 224 -10.78 -16.35 2.12
N VAL A 225 -10.17 -16.21 3.29
CA VAL A 225 -10.27 -15.01 4.13
C VAL A 225 -8.93 -14.31 4.18
N GLY A 226 -8.92 -12.98 4.09
CA GLY A 226 -7.69 -12.22 4.23
C GLY A 226 -7.91 -10.73 4.44
N LYS A 227 -6.80 -9.99 4.45
CA LYS A 227 -6.78 -8.52 4.33
C LYS A 227 -6.22 -8.15 2.98
N ALA A 228 -6.68 -7.05 2.41
CA ALA A 228 -6.22 -6.57 1.11
C ALA A 228 -5.98 -5.07 1.14
N ASN A 229 -4.90 -4.64 0.50
CA ASN A 229 -4.65 -3.22 0.25
C ASN A 229 -5.61 -2.73 -0.85
N ILE A 230 -6.64 -1.98 -0.45
CA ILE A 230 -7.70 -1.49 -1.34
C ILE A 230 -7.36 -0.12 -1.96
N TYR A 231 -6.48 0.64 -1.30
CA TYR A 231 -5.95 1.91 -1.79
C TYR A 231 -4.68 2.25 -0.99
N GLU A 232 -3.52 2.25 -1.66
CA GLU A 232 -2.20 2.45 -1.03
C GLU A 232 -2.02 1.55 0.21
N ASN A 233 -1.93 2.13 1.41
CA ASN A 233 -1.75 1.41 2.67
C ASN A 233 -3.08 1.17 3.42
N ILE A 234 -4.23 1.54 2.84
CA ILE A 234 -5.55 1.27 3.41
C ILE A 234 -5.90 -0.22 3.22
N LYS A 235 -6.04 -0.93 4.34
CA LYS A 235 -6.36 -2.36 4.39
C LYS A 235 -7.86 -2.59 4.64
N SER A 236 -8.43 -3.57 3.94
CA SER A 236 -9.79 -4.06 4.14
C SER A 236 -9.78 -5.56 4.39
N LEU A 237 -10.67 -6.05 5.25
CA LEU A 237 -10.98 -7.49 5.27
C LEU A 237 -11.65 -7.90 3.96
N TYR A 238 -11.52 -9.17 3.59
CA TYR A 238 -12.28 -9.79 2.52
C TYR A 238 -12.53 -11.27 2.79
N LYS A 239 -13.57 -11.80 2.15
CA LYS A 239 -13.93 -13.22 2.15
C LYS A 239 -14.43 -13.63 0.77
N VAL A 240 -13.80 -14.63 0.19
CA VAL A 240 -14.27 -15.31 -1.04
C VAL A 240 -14.89 -16.63 -0.63
N GLU A 241 -16.16 -16.85 -1.00
CA GLU A 241 -16.89 -18.09 -0.72
C GLU A 241 -17.10 -18.86 -2.02
N LEU A 242 -16.64 -20.11 -2.05
CA LEU A 242 -16.73 -21.02 -3.20
C LEU A 242 -17.61 -22.20 -2.79
N THR A 243 -18.84 -22.24 -3.29
CA THR A 243 -19.88 -23.14 -2.77
C THR A 243 -19.93 -24.48 -3.50
N ASN A 244 -19.34 -24.55 -4.68
CA ASN A 244 -19.29 -25.76 -5.49
C ASN A 244 -17.97 -25.88 -6.24
N LYS A 245 -17.76 -27.05 -6.85
CA LYS A 245 -16.51 -27.39 -7.56
C LYS A 245 -16.28 -26.52 -8.81
N GLU A 246 -17.35 -26.15 -9.52
CA GLU A 246 -17.25 -25.33 -10.73
C GLU A 246 -16.78 -23.93 -10.37
N GLU A 247 -17.47 -23.24 -9.46
CA GLU A 247 -17.09 -21.92 -8.94
C GLU A 247 -15.64 -21.90 -8.43
N ALA A 248 -15.24 -22.92 -7.67
CA ALA A 248 -13.88 -23.01 -7.13
C ALA A 248 -12.83 -23.11 -8.24
N PHE A 249 -13.12 -23.88 -9.28
CA PHE A 249 -12.21 -24.07 -10.40
C PHE A 249 -12.16 -22.85 -11.34
N GLU A 250 -13.28 -22.17 -11.55
CA GLU A 250 -13.36 -20.92 -12.30
C GLU A 250 -12.56 -19.81 -11.62
N PHE A 251 -12.73 -19.65 -10.30
CA PHE A 251 -11.97 -18.71 -9.49
C PHE A 251 -10.46 -19.01 -9.55
N TYR A 252 -10.07 -20.26 -9.35
CA TYR A 252 -8.68 -20.70 -9.46
C TYR A 252 -8.07 -20.37 -10.83
N LYS A 253 -8.76 -20.72 -11.92
CA LYS A 253 -8.27 -20.44 -13.28
C LYS A 253 -8.15 -18.96 -13.58
N LEU A 254 -9.15 -18.16 -13.17
CA LEU A 254 -9.13 -16.71 -13.32
C LEU A 254 -7.90 -16.13 -12.62
N LEU A 255 -7.74 -16.44 -11.33
CA LEU A 255 -6.64 -15.96 -10.51
C LEU A 255 -5.28 -16.33 -11.13
N LYS A 256 -5.11 -17.58 -11.55
CA LYS A 256 -3.90 -18.09 -12.17
C LYS A 256 -3.57 -17.40 -13.48
N ALA A 257 -4.57 -17.14 -14.33
CA ALA A 257 -4.38 -16.42 -15.58
C ALA A 257 -3.92 -14.97 -15.34
N LEU A 258 -4.57 -14.27 -14.40
CA LEU A 258 -4.19 -12.90 -14.04
C LEU A 258 -2.80 -12.84 -13.42
N PHE A 259 -2.46 -13.82 -12.56
CA PHE A 259 -1.14 -13.94 -11.95
C PHE A 259 -0.06 -14.05 -13.04
N ILE A 260 -0.21 -15.02 -13.96
CA ILE A 260 0.74 -15.25 -15.04
C ILE A 260 0.93 -13.99 -15.89
N LEU A 261 -0.15 -13.32 -16.29
CA LEU A 261 -0.07 -12.09 -17.10
C LEU A 261 0.70 -10.98 -16.37
N GLN A 262 0.44 -10.77 -15.08
CA GLN A 262 1.11 -9.72 -14.32
C GLN A 262 2.57 -10.06 -14.00
N THR A 263 2.92 -11.33 -13.77
CA THR A 263 4.29 -11.74 -13.43
C THR A 263 5.19 -11.87 -14.65
N GLU A 264 4.68 -12.44 -15.76
CA GLU A 264 5.46 -12.61 -16.99
C GLU A 264 5.53 -11.32 -17.82
N LEU A 265 4.51 -10.46 -17.72
CA LEU A 265 4.40 -9.22 -18.50
C LEU A 265 4.09 -8.00 -17.59
N PRO A 266 4.91 -7.72 -16.57
CA PRO A 266 4.65 -6.70 -15.54
C PRO A 266 4.61 -5.26 -16.09
N HIS A 267 5.25 -5.00 -17.23
CA HIS A 267 5.22 -3.70 -17.90
C HIS A 267 3.93 -3.45 -18.68
N TYR A 268 3.16 -4.50 -18.96
CA TYR A 268 1.95 -4.43 -19.78
C TYR A 268 0.70 -4.59 -18.95
N TYR A 269 0.70 -5.49 -17.96
CA TYR A 269 -0.46 -5.79 -17.14
C TYR A 269 -0.23 -5.37 -15.70
N LYS A 270 -1.24 -4.69 -15.16
CA LYS A 270 -1.36 -4.39 -13.75
C LYS A 270 -2.82 -4.55 -13.37
N PHE A 271 -3.10 -5.54 -12.55
CA PHE A 271 -4.43 -5.77 -12.00
C PHE A 271 -4.53 -5.14 -10.62
N THR A 272 -5.72 -4.65 -10.33
CA THR A 272 -6.09 -4.08 -9.02
C THR A 272 -7.28 -4.84 -8.48
N ILE A 273 -7.44 -4.83 -7.17
CA ILE A 273 -8.54 -5.51 -6.50
C ILE A 273 -9.55 -4.48 -6.00
N LYS A 274 -10.82 -4.83 -6.10
CA LYS A 274 -11.90 -4.13 -5.42
C LYS A 274 -12.70 -5.10 -4.57
N ILE A 275 -13.23 -4.59 -3.47
CA ILE A 275 -14.11 -5.36 -2.62
C ILE A 275 -15.56 -5.10 -3.05
N ASN A 276 -16.35 -6.14 -3.22
CA ASN A 276 -17.75 -6.03 -3.60
C ASN A 276 -18.66 -5.80 -2.38
N ASP A 277 -19.95 -5.64 -2.61
CA ASP A 277 -20.94 -5.34 -1.57
C ASP A 277 -21.22 -6.50 -0.59
N LYS A 278 -20.61 -7.67 -0.82
CA LYS A 278 -20.64 -8.84 0.07
C LYS A 278 -19.30 -9.06 0.79
N GLY A 279 -18.29 -8.23 0.53
CA GLY A 279 -16.95 -8.38 1.09
C GLY A 279 -16.04 -9.33 0.32
N GLY A 280 -16.41 -9.75 -0.89
CA GLY A 280 -15.58 -10.58 -1.78
C GLY A 280 -14.66 -9.76 -2.67
N ILE A 281 -13.61 -10.41 -3.21
CA ILE A 281 -12.64 -9.79 -4.13
C ILE A 281 -13.15 -9.81 -5.56
N GLU A 282 -12.92 -8.70 -6.26
CA GLU A 282 -13.10 -8.54 -7.70
C GLU A 282 -11.81 -8.01 -8.33
N PHE A 283 -11.46 -8.48 -9.53
CA PHE A 283 -10.25 -8.09 -10.23
C PHE A 283 -10.55 -7.08 -11.34
N PHE A 284 -9.75 -6.03 -11.42
CA PHE A 284 -9.88 -4.95 -12.38
C PHE A 284 -8.60 -4.74 -13.17
N HIS A 285 -8.74 -4.55 -14.48
CA HIS A 285 -7.66 -4.16 -15.38
C HIS A 285 -7.34 -2.65 -15.25
N GLN A 286 -6.20 -2.21 -15.82
CA GLN A 286 -5.75 -0.81 -15.81
C GLN A 286 -6.81 0.19 -16.30
N ASN A 287 -7.70 -0.24 -17.20
CA ASN A 287 -8.79 0.58 -17.75
C ASN A 287 -10.07 0.59 -16.89
N LYS A 288 -9.99 0.13 -15.62
CA LYS A 288 -11.13 0.00 -14.70
C LYS A 288 -12.23 -0.98 -15.18
N GLU A 289 -11.87 -1.89 -16.06
CA GLU A 289 -12.76 -2.98 -16.50
C GLU A 289 -12.65 -4.16 -15.54
N LYS A 290 -13.79 -4.67 -15.09
CA LYS A 290 -13.88 -5.86 -14.23
C LYS A 290 -13.61 -7.12 -15.07
N ILE A 291 -12.68 -7.94 -14.63
CA ILE A 291 -12.40 -9.24 -15.27
C ILE A 291 -13.07 -10.34 -14.45
N GLN A 292 -13.84 -11.17 -15.16
CA GLN A 292 -14.47 -12.36 -14.61
C GLN A 292 -14.10 -13.56 -15.48
N TYR A 293 -14.29 -14.77 -14.97
CA TYR A 293 -13.90 -15.99 -15.67
C TYR A 293 -14.65 -16.13 -17.01
N GLU A 294 -15.93 -15.76 -17.05
CA GLU A 294 -16.80 -15.80 -18.22
C GLU A 294 -16.29 -14.90 -19.36
N ASN A 295 -15.63 -13.79 -19.01
CA ASN A 295 -15.08 -12.81 -19.94
C ASN A 295 -13.56 -12.99 -20.15
N LEU A 296 -12.94 -13.99 -19.55
CA LEU A 296 -11.48 -14.15 -19.59
C LEU A 296 -10.99 -14.47 -21.01
N ALA A 297 -11.70 -15.33 -21.74
CA ALA A 297 -11.32 -15.70 -23.11
C ALA A 297 -11.42 -14.50 -24.08
N SER A 298 -12.48 -13.70 -23.96
CA SER A 298 -12.66 -12.49 -24.77
C SER A 298 -11.64 -11.41 -24.41
N PHE A 299 -11.31 -11.25 -23.13
CA PHE A 299 -10.24 -10.37 -22.66
C PHE A 299 -8.88 -10.75 -23.25
N ILE A 300 -8.49 -12.03 -23.15
CA ILE A 300 -7.24 -12.57 -23.71
C ILE A 300 -7.17 -12.30 -25.23
N LYS A 301 -8.26 -12.54 -25.96
CA LYS A 301 -8.33 -12.25 -27.39
C LYS A 301 -8.13 -10.77 -27.70
N HIS A 302 -8.80 -9.89 -26.97
CA HIS A 302 -8.68 -8.44 -27.17
C HIS A 302 -7.23 -7.97 -26.95
N GLU A 303 -6.59 -8.44 -25.88
CA GLU A 303 -5.21 -8.08 -25.56
C GLU A 303 -4.20 -8.67 -26.56
N TYR A 304 -4.46 -9.85 -27.12
CA TYR A 304 -3.64 -10.40 -28.21
C TYR A 304 -3.71 -9.53 -29.48
N ILE A 305 -4.91 -9.12 -29.90
CA ILE A 305 -5.10 -8.24 -31.06
C ILE A 305 -4.35 -6.91 -30.86
N LYS A 306 -4.49 -6.32 -29.67
CA LYS A 306 -3.80 -5.09 -29.29
C LYS A 306 -2.26 -5.24 -29.32
N ALA A 307 -1.74 -6.40 -28.94
CA ALA A 307 -0.32 -6.71 -29.03
C ALA A 307 0.16 -6.79 -30.49
N ILE A 308 -0.63 -7.40 -31.38
CA ILE A 308 -0.34 -7.43 -32.82
C ILE A 308 -0.27 -6.01 -33.38
N GLU A 309 -1.27 -5.18 -33.08
CA GLU A 309 -1.31 -3.79 -33.56
C GLU A 309 -0.08 -2.99 -33.12
N LYS A 310 0.36 -3.18 -31.86
CA LYS A 310 1.60 -2.58 -31.35
C LYS A 310 2.83 -3.11 -32.08
N SER A 311 2.91 -4.40 -32.35
CA SER A 311 4.05 -5.00 -33.05
C SER A 311 4.16 -4.49 -34.49
N VAL A 312 3.04 -4.38 -35.21
CA VAL A 312 3.02 -3.82 -36.57
C VAL A 312 3.54 -2.37 -36.55
N LYS A 313 3.02 -1.52 -35.66
CA LYS A 313 3.47 -0.12 -35.52
C LYS A 313 4.96 -0.03 -35.18
N THR A 314 5.46 -0.90 -34.31
CA THR A 314 6.88 -0.93 -33.90
C THR A 314 7.78 -1.33 -35.07
N ARG A 315 7.38 -2.33 -35.87
CA ARG A 315 8.10 -2.73 -37.09
C ARG A 315 8.13 -1.63 -38.14
N GLU A 316 7.00 -0.96 -38.36
CA GLU A 316 6.94 0.19 -39.28
C GLU A 316 7.89 1.31 -38.83
N ASN A 317 7.90 1.64 -37.53
CA ASN A 317 8.82 2.63 -36.98
C ASN A 317 10.28 2.21 -37.18
N LYS A 318 10.61 0.95 -36.87
CA LYS A 318 11.95 0.39 -37.06
C LYS A 318 12.45 0.57 -38.51
N ILE A 319 11.62 0.22 -39.49
CA ILE A 319 11.95 0.37 -40.92
C ILE A 319 12.23 1.84 -41.28
N ASN A 320 11.44 2.77 -40.73
CA ASN A 320 11.63 4.20 -40.98
C ASN A 320 12.92 4.73 -40.34
N LEU A 321 13.25 4.31 -39.12
CA LEU A 321 14.50 4.68 -38.45
C LEU A 321 15.72 4.13 -39.20
N GLU A 322 15.68 2.88 -39.67
CA GLU A 322 16.75 2.30 -40.49
C GLU A 322 16.98 3.09 -41.79
N LYS A 323 15.91 3.59 -42.44
CA LYS A 323 16.03 4.50 -43.60
C LYS A 323 16.69 5.82 -43.21
N ASN A 324 16.27 6.43 -42.10
CA ASN A 324 16.86 7.68 -41.60
C ASN A 324 18.36 7.54 -41.29
N ILE A 325 18.77 6.42 -40.69
CA ILE A 325 20.19 6.12 -40.43
C ILE A 325 20.99 6.06 -41.74
N LYS A 326 20.46 5.42 -42.78
CA LYS A 326 21.14 5.36 -44.10
C LYS A 326 21.34 6.76 -44.67
N THR A 327 20.31 7.60 -44.66
CA THR A 327 20.41 9.00 -45.13
C THR A 327 21.40 9.83 -44.31
N LEU A 328 21.40 9.70 -42.97
CA LEU A 328 22.34 10.42 -42.10
C LEU A 328 23.80 9.97 -42.30
N LYS A 329 24.03 8.67 -42.57
CA LYS A 329 25.35 8.13 -42.89
C LYS A 329 25.87 8.66 -44.23
N GLU A 330 25.01 8.78 -45.24
CA GLU A 330 25.35 9.41 -46.52
C GLU A 330 25.72 10.89 -46.34
N GLN A 331 24.94 11.64 -45.54
CA GLN A 331 25.26 13.03 -45.18
C GLN A 331 26.60 13.13 -44.43
N SER A 332 26.85 12.24 -43.45
CA SER A 332 28.13 12.20 -42.71
C SER A 332 29.31 12.02 -43.67
N LYS A 333 29.18 11.14 -44.67
CA LYS A 333 30.23 10.89 -45.66
C LYS A 333 30.48 12.12 -46.53
N GLN A 334 29.44 12.81 -46.98
CA GLN A 334 29.56 14.05 -47.75
C GLN A 334 30.25 15.16 -46.95
N LEU A 335 29.90 15.33 -45.67
CA LEU A 335 30.53 16.29 -44.77
C LEU A 335 32.01 15.95 -44.52
N GLU A 336 32.35 14.68 -44.32
CA GLU A 336 33.74 14.23 -44.16
C GLU A 336 34.57 14.50 -45.43
N GLU A 337 34.03 14.22 -46.62
CA GLU A 337 34.68 14.52 -47.89
C GLU A 337 34.90 16.03 -48.09
N GLU A 338 33.92 16.87 -47.72
CA GLU A 338 34.08 18.32 -47.76
C GLU A 338 35.13 18.80 -46.75
N TYR A 339 35.07 18.34 -45.51
CA TYR A 339 36.03 18.70 -44.48
C TYR A 339 37.46 18.34 -44.90
N LEU A 340 37.69 17.12 -45.39
CA LEU A 340 38.99 16.66 -45.88
C LEU A 340 39.50 17.52 -47.05
N PHE A 341 38.61 17.94 -47.94
CA PHE A 341 38.98 18.86 -49.02
C PHE A 341 39.43 20.22 -48.49
N ARG A 342 38.73 20.79 -47.51
CA ARG A 342 39.12 22.07 -46.86
C ARG A 342 40.41 21.94 -46.07
N GLU A 343 40.57 20.84 -45.33
CA GLU A 343 41.79 20.54 -44.56
C GLU A 343 43.01 20.44 -45.48
N LYS A 344 42.90 19.77 -46.63
CA LYS A 344 43.97 19.74 -47.65
C LYS A 344 44.33 21.14 -48.16
N GLN A 345 43.36 22.04 -48.34
CA GLN A 345 43.64 23.43 -48.74
C GLN A 345 44.40 24.19 -47.65
N ILE A 346 44.00 24.03 -46.39
CA ILE A 346 44.63 24.66 -45.23
C ILE A 346 46.05 24.12 -45.03
N SER A 347 46.24 22.80 -45.08
CA SER A 347 47.56 22.15 -44.96
C SER A 347 48.51 22.60 -46.08
N THR A 348 48.02 22.66 -47.33
CA THR A 348 48.79 23.19 -48.46
C THR A 348 49.21 24.64 -48.23
N PHE A 349 48.33 25.49 -47.67
CA PHE A 349 48.67 26.86 -47.28
C PHE A 349 49.75 26.89 -46.20
N LEU A 350 49.61 26.11 -45.13
CA LEU A 350 50.56 26.06 -44.01
C LEU A 350 51.95 25.61 -44.47
N ASP A 351 52.05 24.62 -45.35
CA ASP A 351 53.34 24.19 -45.90
C ASP A 351 53.95 25.23 -46.84
N CYS A 352 53.13 25.89 -47.66
CA CYS A 352 53.59 26.99 -48.50
C CYS A 352 54.01 28.23 -47.67
N LYS A 353 53.42 28.45 -46.49
CA LYS A 353 53.76 29.54 -45.56
C LYS A 353 55.19 29.42 -45.02
N LYS A 354 55.77 28.20 -44.92
CA LYS A 354 57.09 27.95 -44.31
C LYS A 354 58.28 28.49 -45.10
N THR A 355 58.16 28.64 -46.43
CA THR A 355 59.29 29.04 -47.28
C THR A 355 58.93 30.24 -48.17
N PHE A 356 59.90 31.09 -48.48
CA PHE A 356 59.69 32.29 -49.30
C PHE A 356 59.12 31.97 -50.69
N PHE A 357 59.73 31.02 -51.41
CA PHE A 357 59.22 30.55 -52.71
C PHE A 357 57.87 29.83 -52.60
N GLY A 358 57.58 29.18 -51.47
CA GLY A 358 56.28 28.57 -51.17
C GLY A 358 55.16 29.60 -51.10
N LYS A 359 55.38 30.73 -50.41
CA LYS A 359 54.42 31.85 -50.31
C LYS A 359 54.09 32.43 -51.68
N VAL A 360 55.11 32.63 -52.53
CA VAL A 360 54.95 33.11 -53.92
C VAL A 360 54.15 32.08 -54.75
N ARG A 361 54.49 30.78 -54.66
CA ARG A 361 53.79 29.73 -55.39
C ARG A 361 52.31 29.64 -55.02
N TYR A 362 51.97 29.74 -53.73
CA TYR A 362 50.59 29.68 -53.27
C TYR A 362 49.75 30.90 -53.72
N PHE A 363 50.34 32.10 -53.71
CA PHE A 363 49.70 33.35 -54.16
C PHE A 363 49.28 33.29 -55.65
N PHE A 364 50.12 32.74 -56.52
CA PHE A 364 49.82 32.62 -57.96
C PHE A 364 49.00 31.37 -58.34
N LYS A 365 49.21 30.22 -57.66
CA LYS A 365 48.57 28.94 -58.03
C LYS A 365 47.08 28.86 -57.65
N TYR A 366 46.66 29.51 -56.57
CA TYR A 366 45.28 29.44 -56.09
C TYR A 366 44.34 30.54 -56.62
N LYS A 367 44.86 31.51 -57.39
CA LYS A 367 44.01 32.54 -58.04
C LYS A 367 43.09 31.96 -59.13
N LYS A 368 43.36 30.73 -59.61
CA LYS A 368 42.64 30.07 -60.72
C LYS A 368 41.63 28.98 -60.31
N ILE A 369 41.61 28.54 -59.05
CA ILE A 369 40.83 27.34 -58.62
C ILE A 369 39.49 27.72 -57.97
N VAL A 370 39.32 28.99 -57.57
CA VAL A 370 38.14 29.45 -56.82
C VAL A 370 36.89 29.58 -57.72
N GLU A 371 37.05 29.83 -59.02
CA GLU A 371 35.93 30.08 -59.94
C GLU A 371 35.32 28.79 -60.55
N GLU A 372 36.07 27.71 -60.76
CA GLU A 372 35.59 26.55 -61.56
C GLU A 372 34.80 25.47 -60.80
N LYS A 373 34.74 25.49 -59.46
CA LYS A 373 34.07 24.41 -58.68
C LYS A 373 32.70 24.75 -58.10
N GLN A 374 32.22 25.99 -58.22
CA GLN A 374 30.92 26.40 -57.68
C GLN A 374 29.74 26.08 -58.61
N GLU A 375 29.94 25.86 -59.92
CA GLU A 375 28.83 25.60 -60.85
C GLU A 375 28.48 24.12 -61.07
N ASN A 376 29.38 23.16 -60.78
CA ASN A 376 29.19 21.76 -61.21
C ASN A 376 28.68 20.77 -60.15
N LYS A 377 28.06 21.23 -59.06
CA LYS A 377 27.43 20.33 -58.05
C LYS A 377 25.89 20.47 -57.91
N ALA A 378 25.25 21.29 -58.75
CA ALA A 378 23.81 21.55 -58.67
C ALA A 378 22.92 20.64 -59.54
N LYS A 379 23.47 19.61 -60.21
CA LYS A 379 22.69 18.70 -61.06
C LYS A 379 23.12 17.24 -60.89
N GLU A 380 22.58 16.58 -59.89
CA GLU A 380 22.29 15.15 -59.92
C GLU A 380 21.11 14.90 -58.99
N GLN A 381 19.93 14.79 -59.60
CA GLN A 381 18.69 14.43 -58.92
C GLN A 381 18.81 12.98 -58.45
N ILE A 382 18.71 12.78 -57.14
CA ILE A 382 18.59 11.47 -56.52
C ILE A 382 17.21 10.92 -56.90
N GLU A 383 17.20 9.94 -57.80
CA GLU A 383 16.02 9.12 -58.07
C GLU A 383 15.79 8.22 -56.84
N VAL A 384 14.90 8.67 -55.94
CA VAL A 384 14.49 7.90 -54.77
C VAL A 384 13.70 6.68 -55.26
N ASN A 385 14.39 5.55 -55.31
CA ASN A 385 13.81 4.25 -55.60
C ASN A 385 12.72 3.95 -54.55
N LYS A 386 11.45 4.12 -54.93
CA LYS A 386 10.27 3.73 -54.14
C LYS A 386 10.21 2.20 -54.04
N GLN A 387 10.98 1.62 -53.12
CA GLN A 387 10.73 0.25 -52.69
C GLN A 387 9.37 0.21 -51.99
N LYS A 388 8.46 -0.58 -52.59
CA LYS A 388 7.10 -0.86 -52.10
C LYS A 388 7.16 -1.27 -50.64
N ILE A 389 6.26 -0.65 -49.86
CA ILE A 389 5.95 -1.00 -48.47
C ILE A 389 5.67 -2.50 -48.41
N HIS A 390 6.50 -3.25 -47.69
CA HIS A 390 6.20 -4.62 -47.31
C HIS A 390 5.07 -4.52 -46.28
N TYR A 391 3.83 -4.72 -46.72
CA TYR A 391 2.71 -4.86 -45.79
C TYR A 391 3.05 -6.04 -44.87
N CYS A 392 2.97 -5.84 -43.55
CA CYS A 392 2.94 -6.95 -42.61
C CYS A 392 1.75 -7.84 -42.99
N GLU A 393 2.00 -9.12 -43.26
CA GLU A 393 0.94 -10.11 -43.50
C GLU A 393 -0.04 -10.07 -42.32
N ARG A 394 -1.34 -9.96 -42.63
CA ARG A 394 -2.38 -10.02 -41.59
C ARG A 394 -2.36 -11.42 -41.00
N GLN A 395 -1.96 -11.53 -39.75
CA GLN A 395 -2.11 -12.78 -38.99
C GLN A 395 -3.59 -13.14 -38.92
N GLU A 396 -3.92 -14.41 -39.16
CA GLU A 396 -5.29 -14.91 -39.02
C GLU A 396 -5.74 -14.76 -37.57
N ILE A 397 -6.89 -14.09 -37.37
CA ILE A 397 -7.48 -13.91 -36.05
C ILE A 397 -8.20 -15.20 -35.67
N LYS A 398 -7.66 -15.93 -34.69
CA LYS A 398 -8.28 -17.13 -34.12
C LYS A 398 -9.49 -16.75 -33.26
N GLU A 399 -10.36 -17.72 -33.03
CA GLU A 399 -11.48 -17.56 -32.09
C GLU A 399 -10.99 -17.41 -30.65
N ASN A 400 -10.01 -18.24 -30.25
CA ASN A 400 -9.42 -18.27 -28.92
C ASN A 400 -7.88 -18.23 -29.00
N TYR A 401 -7.26 -17.67 -27.97
CA TYR A 401 -5.81 -17.57 -27.81
C TYR A 401 -5.38 -18.11 -26.44
N THR A 402 -4.14 -18.57 -26.34
CA THR A 402 -3.56 -19.00 -25.06
C THR A 402 -2.72 -17.89 -24.42
N LEU A 403 -2.50 -17.98 -23.11
CA LEU A 403 -1.60 -17.06 -22.40
C LEU A 403 -0.16 -17.15 -22.94
N GLU A 404 0.29 -18.35 -23.31
CA GLU A 404 1.63 -18.57 -23.88
C GLU A 404 1.82 -17.86 -25.22
N GLU A 405 0.80 -17.84 -26.09
CA GLU A 405 0.81 -17.10 -27.35
C GLU A 405 0.95 -15.58 -27.09
N ILE A 406 0.21 -15.04 -26.11
CA ILE A 406 0.32 -13.62 -25.71
C ILE A 406 1.72 -13.30 -25.16
N ILE A 407 2.24 -14.14 -24.26
CA ILE A 407 3.55 -13.96 -23.64
C ILE A 407 4.65 -13.96 -24.69
N THR A 408 4.61 -14.92 -25.62
CA THR A 408 5.60 -15.02 -26.70
C THR A 408 5.57 -13.78 -27.59
N LEU A 409 4.37 -13.30 -27.92
CA LEU A 409 4.18 -12.10 -28.74
C LEU A 409 4.72 -10.84 -28.07
N TYR A 410 4.44 -10.63 -26.78
CA TYR A 410 4.99 -9.47 -26.05
C TYR A 410 6.50 -9.56 -25.82
N LYS A 411 7.06 -10.76 -25.58
CA LYS A 411 8.51 -10.95 -25.51
C LYS A 411 9.20 -10.59 -26.84
N GLN A 412 8.58 -10.91 -27.97
CA GLN A 412 9.05 -10.45 -29.30
C GLN A 412 8.93 -8.93 -29.44
N LEU A 413 7.81 -8.34 -29.03
CA LEU A 413 7.58 -6.90 -29.04
C LEU A 413 8.64 -6.14 -28.22
N ASP A 414 9.00 -6.63 -27.03
CA ASP A 414 10.02 -6.03 -26.17
C ASP A 414 11.40 -6.01 -26.84
N SER A 415 11.76 -7.10 -27.52
CA SER A 415 12.98 -7.20 -28.30
C SER A 415 12.99 -6.21 -29.46
N GLU A 416 11.89 -6.13 -30.22
CA GLU A 416 11.73 -5.16 -31.32
C GLU A 416 11.79 -3.71 -30.80
N THR A 417 11.14 -3.42 -29.68
CA THR A 417 11.12 -2.09 -29.04
C THR A 417 12.51 -1.68 -28.55
N SER A 418 13.28 -2.63 -28.00
CA SER A 418 14.66 -2.38 -27.58
C SER A 418 15.57 -2.06 -28.78
N GLN A 419 15.37 -2.75 -29.90
CA GLN A 419 16.08 -2.44 -31.14
C GLN A 419 15.71 -1.04 -31.66
N VAL A 420 14.44 -0.67 -31.63
CA VAL A 420 13.98 0.68 -32.00
C VAL A 420 14.66 1.75 -31.15
N LYS A 421 14.71 1.60 -29.82
CA LYS A 421 15.42 2.53 -28.92
C LYS A 421 16.90 2.66 -29.26
N ASN A 422 17.57 1.56 -29.58
CA ASN A 422 18.98 1.60 -30.00
C ASN A 422 19.17 2.37 -31.31
N LEU A 423 18.27 2.19 -32.28
CA LEU A 423 18.31 2.94 -33.55
C LEU A 423 18.05 4.44 -33.33
N GLU A 424 17.17 4.81 -32.39
CA GLU A 424 16.94 6.22 -32.02
C GLU A 424 18.19 6.87 -31.43
N LEU A 425 18.89 6.17 -30.52
CA LEU A 425 20.17 6.61 -29.96
C LEU A 425 21.26 6.75 -31.03
N ASP A 426 21.34 5.79 -31.96
CA ASP A 426 22.27 5.84 -33.09
C ASP A 426 22.00 7.06 -33.99
N ILE A 427 20.73 7.38 -34.24
CA ILE A 427 20.32 8.58 -35.00
C ILE A 427 20.76 9.84 -34.28
N GLU A 428 20.55 9.94 -32.97
CA GLU A 428 20.96 11.09 -32.18
C GLU A 428 22.48 11.28 -32.19
N ALA A 429 23.24 10.20 -31.99
CA ALA A 429 24.69 10.20 -32.08
C ALA A 429 25.19 10.64 -33.46
N LEU A 430 24.58 10.14 -34.55
CA LEU A 430 24.91 10.54 -35.92
C LEU A 430 24.58 12.02 -36.18
N LYS A 431 23.45 12.52 -35.68
CA LYS A 431 23.09 13.94 -35.79
C LYS A 431 24.11 14.83 -35.09
N ILE A 432 24.51 14.48 -33.86
CA ILE A 432 25.53 15.21 -33.11
C ILE A 432 26.87 15.18 -33.87
N LYS A 433 27.27 14.03 -34.42
CA LYS A 433 28.48 13.91 -35.23
C LYS A 433 28.43 14.82 -36.47
N ASN A 434 27.31 14.82 -37.20
CA ASN A 434 27.13 15.65 -38.38
C ASN A 434 27.17 17.14 -38.03
N GLN A 435 26.48 17.56 -36.95
CA GLN A 435 26.53 18.94 -36.47
C GLN A 435 27.94 19.38 -36.08
N LYS A 436 28.70 18.54 -35.36
CA LYS A 436 30.11 18.81 -35.05
C LYS A 436 30.95 18.98 -36.32
N MET A 437 30.72 18.13 -37.33
CA MET A 437 31.43 18.22 -38.61
C MET A 437 31.07 19.50 -39.38
N GLU A 438 29.80 19.90 -39.41
CA GLU A 438 29.35 21.14 -40.03
C GLU A 438 30.01 22.37 -39.38
N VAL A 439 30.11 22.39 -38.04
CA VAL A 439 30.83 23.46 -37.33
C VAL A 439 32.31 23.49 -37.71
N LYS A 440 32.97 22.32 -37.79
CA LYS A 440 34.37 22.21 -38.24
C LYS A 440 34.54 22.74 -39.67
N ILE A 441 33.65 22.38 -40.59
CA ILE A 441 33.65 22.89 -41.97
C ILE A 441 33.45 24.40 -41.99
N LYS A 442 32.49 24.94 -41.23
CA LYS A 442 32.21 26.38 -41.14
C LYS A 442 33.43 27.17 -40.64
N ASN A 443 34.12 26.65 -39.61
CA ASN A 443 35.35 27.25 -39.09
C ASN A 443 36.48 27.20 -40.13
N SER A 444 36.68 26.06 -40.80
CA SER A 444 37.64 25.93 -41.90
C SER A 444 37.36 26.90 -43.05
N ILE A 445 36.09 27.09 -43.42
CA ILE A 445 35.67 28.07 -44.45
C ILE A 445 36.00 29.50 -44.01
N LYS A 446 35.73 29.85 -42.74
CA LYS A 446 36.05 31.19 -42.20
C LYS A 446 37.55 31.47 -42.26
N TYR A 447 38.38 30.51 -41.87
CA TYR A 447 39.83 30.62 -41.93
C TYR A 447 40.36 30.75 -43.37
N ILE A 448 39.83 29.97 -44.32
CA ILE A 448 40.18 30.10 -45.74
C ILE A 448 39.78 31.48 -46.28
N LYS A 449 38.59 31.99 -45.95
CA LYS A 449 38.14 33.34 -46.35
C LYS A 449 39.05 34.44 -45.80
N GLU A 450 39.52 34.30 -44.55
CA GLU A 450 40.47 35.24 -43.96
C GLU A 450 41.80 35.25 -44.71
N ILE A 451 42.35 34.07 -45.03
CA ILE A 451 43.54 33.93 -45.89
C ILE A 451 43.32 34.65 -47.23
N ASP A 452 42.17 34.45 -47.88
CA ASP A 452 41.85 35.05 -49.18
C ASP A 452 41.68 36.57 -49.11
N ASN A 453 41.12 37.12 -48.02
CA ASN A 453 41.03 38.56 -47.82
C ASN A 453 42.40 39.24 -47.79
N HIS A 454 43.41 38.56 -47.25
CA HIS A 454 44.79 39.05 -47.22
C HIS A 454 45.56 38.81 -48.54
N LYS A 455 45.00 38.10 -49.53
CA LYS A 455 45.60 37.91 -50.87
C LYS A 455 45.39 39.09 -51.84
N LYS A 456 44.73 40.18 -51.42
CA LYS A 456 44.48 41.35 -52.30
C LYS A 456 45.76 42.09 -52.73
N SER A 457 46.80 42.04 -51.90
CA SER A 457 48.14 42.60 -52.17
C SER A 457 49.21 41.62 -51.68
N ILE A 458 50.28 41.42 -52.46
CA ILE A 458 51.36 40.48 -52.09
C ILE A 458 52.12 40.93 -50.84
N PHE A 459 52.16 42.24 -50.57
CA PHE A 459 52.77 42.82 -49.37
C PHE A 459 51.90 42.62 -48.12
N ASP A 460 50.56 42.78 -48.23
CA ASP A 460 49.63 42.53 -47.13
C ASP A 460 49.57 41.04 -46.77
N PHE A 461 49.57 40.18 -47.79
CA PHE A 461 49.67 38.73 -47.61
C PHE A 461 50.98 38.34 -46.89
N TRP A 462 52.08 39.03 -47.20
CA TRP A 462 53.37 38.77 -46.57
C TRP A 462 53.42 39.21 -45.10
N ARG A 463 52.83 40.37 -44.77
CA ARG A 463 52.71 40.85 -43.38
C ARG A 463 51.82 39.94 -42.54
N PHE A 464 50.67 39.52 -43.07
CA PHE A 464 49.75 38.59 -42.43
C PHE A 464 50.39 37.22 -42.16
N THR A 465 51.15 36.67 -43.12
CA THR A 465 51.81 35.37 -42.95
C THR A 465 53.02 35.38 -42.00
N ASN A 466 53.49 36.54 -41.54
CA ASN A 466 54.59 36.65 -40.58
C ASN A 466 54.12 37.03 -39.16
N GLN A 467 52.82 37.30 -38.96
CA GLN A 467 52.23 37.45 -37.63
C GLN A 467 51.96 36.07 -37.03
N ASP A 468 52.60 35.76 -35.90
CA ASP A 468 52.32 34.56 -35.11
C ASP A 468 51.03 34.77 -34.31
N SER A 469 49.89 34.44 -34.93
CA SER A 469 48.65 34.21 -34.20
C SER A 469 48.11 32.82 -34.55
N LEU A 470 48.50 31.85 -33.72
CA LEU A 470 47.93 30.51 -33.66
C LEU A 470 46.49 30.60 -33.13
N MET A 471 45.51 30.85 -34.00
CA MET A 471 44.18 30.29 -33.76
C MET A 471 44.14 28.94 -34.47
N MET A 472 44.60 27.92 -33.75
CA MET A 472 44.39 26.53 -34.15
C MET A 472 42.88 26.25 -34.22
N LEU A 473 42.52 25.29 -35.06
CA LEU A 473 41.18 24.69 -35.19
C LEU A 473 40.75 24.01 -33.87
N SER A 474 40.51 24.76 -32.80
CA SER A 474 39.90 24.23 -31.59
C SER A 474 38.42 23.95 -31.86
N GLU A 475 37.96 22.78 -31.41
CA GLU A 475 36.55 22.40 -31.44
C GLU A 475 35.74 23.51 -30.75
N GLY A 476 34.69 24.01 -31.42
CA GLY A 476 33.78 24.96 -30.79
C GLY A 476 33.15 24.33 -29.54
N GLU A 477 32.91 25.16 -28.52
CA GLU A 477 32.34 24.76 -27.22
C GLU A 477 31.19 23.76 -27.40
N SER A 478 31.32 22.60 -26.76
CA SER A 478 30.24 21.64 -26.63
C SER A 478 29.10 22.31 -25.87
N VAL A 479 27.91 22.38 -26.48
CA VAL A 479 26.69 22.78 -25.79
C VAL A 479 26.52 21.85 -24.58
N GLU A 480 26.66 22.38 -23.37
CA GLU A 480 26.46 21.62 -22.15
C GLU A 480 25.03 21.08 -22.11
N GLU A 481 24.90 19.76 -21.99
CA GLU A 481 23.62 19.10 -21.79
C GLU A 481 23.04 19.52 -20.44
N ASN A 482 21.85 20.11 -20.47
CA ASN A 482 21.03 20.38 -19.28
C ASN A 482 20.76 19.06 -18.54
N LYS A 483 21.57 18.74 -17.53
CA LYS A 483 21.33 17.63 -16.61
C LYS A 483 20.03 17.91 -15.86
N LYS A 484 18.97 17.18 -16.20
CA LYS A 484 17.71 17.19 -15.44
C LYS A 484 18.01 16.76 -14.01
N HIS A 485 17.89 17.67 -13.05
CA HIS A 485 17.95 17.34 -11.63
C HIS A 485 16.80 16.38 -11.28
N LEU A 486 17.12 15.25 -10.65
CA LEU A 486 16.14 14.31 -10.11
C LEU A 486 15.44 14.97 -8.91
N LYS A 487 14.11 15.11 -8.98
CA LYS A 487 13.29 15.57 -7.85
C LYS A 487 13.23 14.45 -6.79
N LYS A 488 13.43 14.80 -5.52
CA LYS A 488 13.20 13.85 -4.41
C LYS A 488 11.69 13.69 -4.18
N VAL A 489 11.22 12.46 -4.07
CA VAL A 489 9.81 12.12 -3.79
C VAL A 489 9.75 11.54 -2.37
N PHE A 490 8.79 12.01 -1.56
CA PHE A 490 8.59 11.52 -0.19
C PHE A 490 8.10 10.07 -0.18
N ASN A 491 8.74 9.22 0.62
CA ASN A 491 8.27 7.88 0.93
C ASN A 491 7.97 7.79 2.44
N TYR A 492 6.69 7.54 2.78
CA TYR A 492 6.24 7.52 4.16
C TYR A 492 7.08 6.59 5.06
N ASP A 493 7.25 5.33 4.66
CA ASP A 493 7.94 4.30 5.47
C ASP A 493 9.41 4.63 5.73
N MET A 494 10.06 5.37 4.83
CA MET A 494 11.49 5.72 4.93
C MET A 494 11.75 7.10 5.52
N ASP A 495 10.85 8.06 5.28
CA ASP A 495 11.13 9.49 5.49
C ASP A 495 10.37 10.11 6.67
N ILE A 496 9.26 9.50 7.15
CA ILE A 496 8.36 10.14 8.14
C ILE A 496 9.07 10.54 9.43
N GLU A 497 9.95 9.70 9.98
CA GLU A 497 10.62 9.98 11.25
C GLU A 497 11.53 11.23 11.14
N ASN A 498 12.25 11.35 10.02
CA ASN A 498 13.12 12.49 9.76
C ASN A 498 12.30 13.75 9.45
N LEU A 499 11.24 13.62 8.67
CA LEU A 499 10.30 14.71 8.37
C LEU A 499 9.68 15.25 9.66
N ALA A 500 9.16 14.38 10.52
CA ALA A 500 8.51 14.74 11.77
C ALA A 500 9.43 15.54 12.71
N LYS A 501 10.69 15.10 12.86
CA LYS A 501 11.70 15.84 13.66
C LYS A 501 11.99 17.22 13.08
N LYS A 502 12.16 17.32 11.75
CA LYS A 502 12.42 18.61 11.08
C LYS A 502 11.26 19.58 11.24
N ILE A 503 10.03 19.11 11.02
CA ILE A 503 8.80 19.89 11.21
C ILE A 503 8.74 20.42 12.65
N ASP A 504 8.98 19.56 13.65
CA ASP A 504 8.91 19.99 15.06
C ASP A 504 9.98 21.02 15.42
N VAL A 505 11.21 20.89 14.88
CA VAL A 505 12.27 21.90 15.04
C VAL A 505 11.87 23.23 14.37
N ALA A 506 11.34 23.17 13.14
CA ALA A 506 10.90 24.36 12.42
C ALA A 506 9.76 25.08 13.18
N ASN A 507 8.76 24.34 13.67
CA ASN A 507 7.67 24.88 14.47
C ASN A 507 8.18 25.56 15.74
N ARG A 508 9.12 24.94 16.47
CA ARG A 508 9.73 25.52 17.69
C ARG A 508 10.49 26.83 17.43
N ASN A 509 11.13 26.96 16.26
CA ASN A 509 11.97 28.09 15.93
C ASN A 509 11.19 29.24 15.27
N ASN A 510 10.17 28.92 14.47
CA ASN A 510 9.51 29.90 13.60
C ASN A 510 8.17 30.39 14.18
N LEU A 511 7.48 29.58 14.98
CA LEU A 511 6.15 29.92 15.51
C LEU A 511 6.25 30.48 16.93
N SER A 512 5.53 31.56 17.18
CA SER A 512 5.34 32.14 18.51
C SER A 512 4.39 31.29 19.36
N LYS A 513 4.36 31.53 20.67
CA LYS A 513 3.46 30.82 21.59
C LYS A 513 1.98 30.96 21.19
N GLU A 514 1.55 32.17 20.84
CA GLU A 514 0.16 32.45 20.43
C GLU A 514 -0.21 31.73 19.13
N GLU A 515 0.73 31.64 18.18
CA GLU A 515 0.57 30.88 16.93
C GLU A 515 0.47 29.37 17.20
N LEU A 516 1.34 28.82 18.03
CA LEU A 516 1.33 27.41 18.44
C LEU A 516 0.00 27.04 19.12
N GLU A 517 -0.49 27.89 20.02
CA GLU A 517 -1.80 27.73 20.68
C GLU A 517 -2.96 27.84 19.69
N SER A 518 -2.90 28.76 18.72
CA SER A 518 -3.94 28.94 17.71
C SER A 518 -4.03 27.75 16.75
N VAL A 519 -2.88 27.20 16.32
CA VAL A 519 -2.81 25.97 15.53
C VAL A 519 -3.32 24.77 16.34
N PHE A 520 -3.00 24.70 17.64
CA PHE A 520 -3.57 23.68 18.52
C PHE A 520 -5.09 23.77 18.58
N ILE A 521 -5.69 24.95 18.75
CA ILE A 521 -7.16 25.09 18.73
C ILE A 521 -7.73 24.59 17.40
N ALA A 522 -7.09 24.91 16.28
CA ALA A 522 -7.52 24.39 14.98
C ALA A 522 -7.40 22.86 14.86
N SER A 523 -6.58 22.19 15.67
CA SER A 523 -6.50 20.72 15.72
C SER A 523 -7.71 20.04 16.40
N THR A 524 -8.54 20.81 17.10
CA THR A 524 -9.69 20.32 17.87
C THR A 524 -11.04 20.45 17.13
N ASP A 525 -12.15 20.11 17.78
CA ASP A 525 -13.51 20.27 17.26
C ASP A 525 -13.89 21.73 16.95
N ILE A 526 -13.17 22.69 17.53
CA ILE A 526 -13.32 24.14 17.32
C ILE A 526 -13.02 24.56 15.87
N ILE A 527 -12.30 23.75 15.09
CA ILE A 527 -12.03 24.02 13.66
C ILE A 527 -13.29 24.30 12.85
N LYS A 528 -14.44 23.75 13.26
CA LYS A 528 -15.74 24.01 12.62
C LYS A 528 -16.17 25.47 12.82
N ASP A 529 -16.00 26.03 14.01
CA ASP A 529 -16.34 27.41 14.31
C ASP A 529 -15.32 28.39 13.72
N ILE A 530 -14.03 28.04 13.70
CA ILE A 530 -12.99 28.79 12.97
C ILE A 530 -13.37 28.95 11.49
N ASN A 531 -13.75 27.85 10.84
CA ASN A 531 -14.16 27.90 9.43
C ASN A 531 -15.46 28.67 9.21
N LYS A 532 -16.42 28.66 10.16
CA LYS A 532 -17.60 29.54 10.07
C LYS A 532 -17.20 31.01 10.03
N ILE A 533 -16.27 31.42 10.88
CA ILE A 533 -15.79 32.82 10.91
C ILE A 533 -15.07 33.19 9.62
N LEU A 534 -14.19 32.32 9.12
CA LEU A 534 -13.48 32.54 7.86
C LEU A 534 -14.43 32.66 6.66
N GLN A 535 -15.55 31.92 6.69
CA GLN A 535 -16.59 31.95 5.66
C GLN A 535 -17.67 33.01 5.92
N VAL A 536 -17.50 33.89 6.91
CA VAL A 536 -18.47 34.94 7.28
C VAL A 536 -19.87 34.36 7.57
N LYS A 537 -19.93 33.16 8.14
CA LYS A 537 -21.15 32.51 8.63
C LYS A 537 -21.40 32.87 10.09
N VAL A 538 -22.67 32.90 10.48
CA VAL A 538 -23.09 33.22 11.86
C VAL A 538 -22.66 32.11 12.82
N LEU A 539 -22.07 32.48 13.96
CA LEU A 539 -21.78 31.56 15.06
C LEU A 539 -23.08 31.23 15.81
N ASN A 540 -23.26 29.97 16.17
CA ASN A 540 -24.45 29.52 16.89
C ASN A 540 -24.18 29.54 18.39
N GLN A 541 -25.14 30.00 19.18
CA GLN A 541 -25.09 29.92 20.65
C GLN A 541 -24.88 28.48 21.14
N GLU A 542 -25.49 27.52 20.43
CA GLU A 542 -25.36 26.08 20.69
C GLU A 542 -23.90 25.58 20.67
N SER A 543 -23.04 26.13 19.80
CA SER A 543 -21.60 25.76 19.80
C SER A 543 -20.92 26.12 21.12
N LEU A 544 -21.19 27.34 21.62
CA LEU A 544 -20.61 27.83 22.87
C LEU A 544 -21.19 27.08 24.08
N ASP A 545 -22.49 26.83 24.08
CA ASP A 545 -23.16 26.09 25.16
C ASP A 545 -22.64 24.65 25.25
N ASN A 546 -22.48 23.97 24.11
CA ASN A 546 -21.87 22.63 24.06
C ASN A 546 -20.42 22.64 24.59
N LEU A 547 -19.65 23.67 24.23
CA LEU A 547 -18.27 23.80 24.70
C LEU A 547 -18.19 24.04 26.21
N LYS A 548 -19.10 24.86 26.76
CA LYS A 548 -19.25 25.04 28.21
C LYS A 548 -19.65 23.75 28.90
N GLN A 549 -20.60 22.99 28.34
CA GLN A 549 -21.01 21.69 28.89
C GLN A 549 -19.87 20.67 28.90
N GLN A 550 -19.07 20.59 27.83
CA GLN A 550 -17.87 19.75 27.81
C GLN A 550 -16.87 20.18 28.90
N ALA A 551 -16.61 21.48 29.03
CA ALA A 551 -15.72 22.00 30.07
C ALA A 551 -16.22 21.66 31.49
N LEU A 552 -17.54 21.73 31.72
CA LEU A 552 -18.18 21.30 32.98
C LEU A 552 -17.94 19.82 33.26
N SER A 553 -18.16 18.96 32.26
CA SER A 553 -17.98 17.51 32.41
C SER A 553 -16.52 17.09 32.66
N GLU A 554 -15.57 17.89 32.20
CA GLU A 554 -14.13 17.67 32.43
C GLU A 554 -13.61 18.36 33.72
N GLU A 555 -14.50 18.96 34.53
CA GLU A 555 -14.13 19.75 35.74
C GLU A 555 -13.19 20.94 35.44
N LYS A 556 -13.26 21.48 34.22
CA LYS A 556 -12.42 22.59 33.74
C LYS A 556 -13.16 23.91 33.56
N LEU A 557 -14.49 23.93 33.76
CA LEU A 557 -15.25 25.17 33.67
C LEU A 557 -15.18 25.92 34.99
N VAL A 558 -14.55 27.08 34.97
CA VAL A 558 -14.26 27.89 36.15
C VAL A 558 -15.12 29.17 36.14
N SER A 559 -15.48 29.66 37.33
CA SER A 559 -16.08 31.00 37.47
C SER A 559 -15.03 32.09 37.17
N LYS A 560 -15.46 33.32 36.84
CA LYS A 560 -14.49 34.43 36.60
C LYS A 560 -13.56 34.69 37.80
N GLU A 561 -13.98 34.31 39.01
CA GLU A 561 -13.23 34.54 40.26
C GLU A 561 -12.17 33.48 40.56
N GLU A 562 -12.26 32.28 39.97
CA GLU A 562 -11.36 31.13 40.22
C GLU A 562 -10.37 30.86 39.06
N PHE A 563 -10.29 31.75 38.07
CA PHE A 563 -9.48 31.60 36.85
C PHE A 563 -8.02 31.21 37.13
N ASP A 564 -7.48 30.22 36.40
CA ASP A 564 -6.09 29.74 36.54
C ASP A 564 -5.07 30.84 36.22
N ILE A 565 -4.57 31.51 37.27
CA ILE A 565 -3.55 32.56 37.19
C ILE A 565 -2.14 32.03 36.90
N PHE A 566 -1.90 30.72 37.03
CA PHE A 566 -0.57 30.11 36.86
C PHE A 566 -0.35 29.59 35.44
N GLY A 567 -1.41 29.26 34.71
CA GLY A 567 -1.36 28.87 33.30
C GLY A 567 -0.40 27.70 33.03
N GLY A 568 0.61 27.94 32.19
CA GLY A 568 1.66 26.97 31.84
C GLY A 568 2.92 27.01 32.72
N PHE A 569 2.96 27.87 33.75
CA PHE A 569 4.15 28.06 34.61
C PHE A 569 4.24 27.07 35.78
N THR A 570 3.45 26.00 35.78
CA THR A 570 3.57 24.94 36.79
C THR A 570 4.69 23.97 36.40
N ASN A 571 5.77 23.95 37.19
CA ASN A 571 6.83 22.96 37.05
C ASN A 571 6.29 21.58 37.46
N SER A 572 5.71 20.82 36.52
CA SER A 572 5.32 19.44 36.80
C SER A 572 6.57 18.57 36.96
N THR A 573 6.78 18.02 38.15
CA THR A 573 7.82 17.00 38.41
C THR A 573 7.44 15.63 37.87
N GLU A 574 6.19 15.45 37.44
CA GLU A 574 5.64 14.20 36.93
C GLU A 574 6.25 13.85 35.57
N ILE A 575 6.79 12.64 35.49
CA ILE A 575 7.31 12.07 34.26
C ILE A 575 6.14 11.44 33.50
N LYS A 576 5.92 11.92 32.27
CA LYS A 576 4.95 11.40 31.32
C LYS A 576 5.67 10.76 30.14
N ASN A 577 4.98 9.90 29.42
CA ASN A 577 5.51 9.24 28.22
C ASN A 577 4.76 9.72 26.98
N ILE A 578 5.50 10.07 25.94
CA ILE A 578 5.01 10.20 24.57
C ILE A 578 5.72 9.13 23.75
N SER A 579 4.94 8.20 23.19
CA SER A 579 5.49 6.96 22.60
C SER A 579 6.39 6.23 23.61
N SER A 580 7.67 6.02 23.28
CA SER A 580 8.67 5.39 24.15
C SER A 580 9.57 6.37 24.92
N LYS A 581 9.30 7.68 24.85
CA LYS A 581 10.17 8.73 25.40
C LYS A 581 9.52 9.47 26.56
N GLN A 582 10.31 9.72 27.60
CA GLN A 582 9.89 10.44 28.81
C GLN A 582 10.00 11.96 28.64
N HIS A 583 9.04 12.69 29.18
CA HIS A 583 9.03 14.16 29.22
C HIS A 583 8.27 14.68 30.45
N ARG A 584 8.39 15.98 30.76
CA ARG A 584 7.76 16.61 31.93
C ARG A 584 6.95 17.85 31.53
N GLU A 585 6.33 17.80 30.36
CA GLU A 585 5.60 18.94 29.82
C GLU A 585 4.09 18.80 30.02
N LYS A 586 3.40 19.94 30.14
CA LYS A 586 1.94 20.02 30.24
C LYS A 586 1.33 19.95 28.84
N LYS A 587 0.29 19.13 28.67
CA LYS A 587 -0.51 19.11 27.45
C LYS A 587 -1.36 20.37 27.39
N ARG A 588 -1.46 21.00 26.22
CA ARG A 588 -2.28 22.19 26.02
C ARG A 588 -3.76 21.86 26.23
N ASP A 589 -4.47 22.85 26.73
CA ASP A 589 -5.89 22.72 27.05
C ASP A 589 -6.69 23.78 26.30
N LYS A 590 -7.67 23.32 25.51
CA LYS A 590 -8.45 24.19 24.63
C LYS A 590 -9.29 25.21 25.41
N TYR A 591 -9.79 24.85 26.59
CA TYR A 591 -10.62 25.73 27.42
C TYR A 591 -9.80 26.86 28.04
N THR A 592 -8.59 26.54 28.51
CA THR A 592 -7.65 27.51 29.05
C THR A 592 -7.18 28.50 27.98
N ILE A 593 -6.80 28.01 26.80
CA ILE A 593 -6.40 28.86 25.67
C ILE A 593 -7.57 29.74 25.21
N LEU A 594 -8.77 29.17 25.09
CA LEU A 594 -9.99 29.93 24.78
C LEU A 594 -10.51 30.77 25.96
N GLY A 595 -9.96 30.64 27.16
CA GLY A 595 -10.33 31.43 28.34
C GLY A 595 -11.83 31.38 28.63
N ILE A 596 -12.44 30.20 28.51
CA ILE A 596 -13.89 30.02 28.65
C ILE A 596 -14.26 29.96 30.13
N THR A 597 -15.24 30.76 30.50
CA THR A 597 -15.84 30.82 31.84
C THR A 597 -17.34 30.60 31.74
N GLN A 598 -18.02 30.39 32.87
CA GLN A 598 -19.49 30.33 32.91
C GLN A 598 -20.13 31.57 32.26
N ASP A 599 -19.51 32.74 32.41
CA ASP A 599 -20.04 34.03 31.95
C ASP A 599 -19.61 34.42 30.53
N THR A 600 -18.82 33.60 29.83
CA THR A 600 -18.32 33.95 28.50
C THR A 600 -19.47 34.15 27.52
N THR A 601 -19.48 35.30 26.83
CA THR A 601 -20.52 35.64 25.85
C THR A 601 -20.15 35.15 24.44
N LEU A 602 -21.14 35.06 23.55
CA LEU A 602 -20.91 34.67 22.15
C LEU A 602 -20.03 35.68 21.39
N GLU A 603 -20.14 36.96 21.73
CA GLU A 603 -19.32 38.03 21.15
C GLU A 603 -17.85 37.89 21.54
N GLU A 604 -17.57 37.70 22.84
CA GLU A 604 -16.21 37.43 23.36
C GLU A 604 -15.59 36.20 22.70
N TYR A 605 -16.36 35.11 22.57
CA TYR A 605 -15.92 33.90 21.88
C TYR A 605 -15.61 34.16 20.41
N GLY A 606 -16.47 34.90 19.71
CA GLY A 606 -16.27 35.28 18.30
C GLY A 606 -15.04 36.15 18.07
N GLU A 607 -14.79 37.13 18.94
CA GLU A 607 -13.57 37.97 18.88
C GLU A 607 -12.30 37.14 19.09
N LYS A 608 -12.35 36.21 20.04
CA LYS A 608 -11.20 35.34 20.32
C LYS A 608 -10.89 34.41 19.16
N LEU A 609 -11.91 33.84 18.54
CA LEU A 609 -11.73 33.03 17.35
C LEU A 609 -11.22 33.86 16.15
N LYS A 610 -11.60 35.15 16.02
CA LYS A 610 -11.00 36.04 15.00
C LYS A 610 -9.50 36.25 15.24
N SER A 611 -9.09 36.44 16.49
CA SER A 611 -7.66 36.50 16.83
C SER A 611 -6.93 35.21 16.45
N ILE A 612 -7.51 34.06 16.79
CA ILE A 612 -7.00 32.73 16.42
C ILE A 612 -6.88 32.58 14.89
N THR A 613 -7.88 33.01 14.11
CA THR A 613 -7.81 32.93 12.64
C THR A 613 -6.63 33.72 12.07
N LYS A 614 -6.37 34.92 12.61
CA LYS A 614 -5.23 35.76 12.18
C LYS A 614 -3.90 35.08 12.49
N ASN A 615 -3.76 34.54 13.70
CA ASN A 615 -2.54 33.83 14.11
C ASN A 615 -2.30 32.57 13.27
N ILE A 616 -3.35 31.86 12.84
CA ILE A 616 -3.23 30.71 11.93
C ILE A 616 -2.71 31.14 10.56
N GLU A 617 -3.23 32.24 10.00
CA GLU A 617 -2.75 32.77 8.71
C GLU A 617 -1.29 33.23 8.80
N GLU A 618 -0.89 33.89 9.89
CA GLU A 618 0.51 34.25 10.14
C GLU A 618 1.42 33.02 10.27
N ALA A 619 0.98 31.98 11.00
CA ALA A 619 1.71 30.74 11.15
C ALA A 619 1.90 30.00 9.80
N LEU A 620 0.87 29.95 8.96
CA LEU A 620 0.93 29.29 7.64
C LEU A 620 1.93 29.98 6.72
N ASN A 621 2.06 31.31 6.81
CA ASN A 621 3.05 32.05 6.03
C ASN A 621 4.51 31.75 6.43
N LYS A 622 4.73 31.22 7.65
CA LYS A 622 6.06 30.90 8.19
C LYS A 622 6.51 29.45 7.98
N SER A 623 5.61 28.58 7.51
CA SER A 623 5.85 27.13 7.40
C SER A 623 5.57 26.61 6.00
N LYS A 624 6.52 25.85 5.44
CA LYS A 624 6.44 25.25 4.11
C LYS A 624 6.96 23.82 4.13
N ASN A 625 6.49 22.97 3.21
CA ASN A 625 7.03 21.63 3.04
C ASN A 625 8.29 21.59 2.17
N GLU A 626 9.23 20.71 2.54
CA GLU A 626 10.47 20.47 1.80
C GLU A 626 10.32 19.46 0.64
N TYR A 627 9.22 18.71 0.58
CA TYR A 627 9.05 17.61 -0.36
C TYR A 627 7.66 17.60 -0.98
N GLU A 628 7.56 17.15 -2.24
CA GLU A 628 6.28 16.74 -2.82
C GLU A 628 5.76 15.51 -2.03
N MET A 629 4.62 15.65 -1.36
CA MET A 629 4.07 14.59 -0.49
C MET A 629 2.54 14.48 -0.62
N PRO A 630 1.97 13.27 -0.57
CA PRO A 630 0.54 13.08 -0.50
C PRO A 630 0.02 13.30 0.91
N ILE A 631 -1.17 13.88 1.03
CA ILE A 631 -1.92 14.05 2.28
C ILE A 631 -3.38 13.63 2.05
N TYR A 632 -4.04 13.16 3.11
CA TYR A 632 -5.32 12.47 3.01
C TYR A 632 -6.38 12.99 3.97
N LYS A 633 -7.64 13.04 3.54
CA LYS A 633 -8.76 13.47 4.39
C LYS A 633 -10.03 12.74 3.99
N ILE A 634 -10.83 12.36 4.98
CA ILE A 634 -12.20 11.88 4.75
C ILE A 634 -13.24 12.96 5.01
N GLY A 635 -14.33 12.93 4.26
CA GLY A 635 -15.45 13.84 4.43
C GLY A 635 -16.58 13.57 3.44
N ARG A 636 -17.68 14.30 3.57
CA ARG A 636 -18.67 14.40 2.48
C ARG A 636 -18.23 15.40 1.43
N GLU A 637 -17.71 16.53 1.90
CA GLU A 637 -17.25 17.64 1.08
C GLU A 637 -15.95 18.20 1.67
N MET A 638 -15.17 18.91 0.84
CA MET A 638 -13.94 19.60 1.24
C MET A 638 -14.16 21.12 1.17
N ASP A 639 -15.23 21.63 1.80
CA ASP A 639 -15.67 23.02 1.59
C ASP A 639 -15.07 24.03 2.57
N ASN A 640 -14.36 23.55 3.57
CA ASN A 640 -13.70 24.41 4.55
C ASN A 640 -12.46 25.08 3.94
N LYS A 641 -12.14 26.30 4.39
CA LYS A 641 -10.90 27.00 4.02
C LYS A 641 -9.71 26.31 4.70
N ILE A 642 -9.73 26.26 6.03
CA ILE A 642 -8.72 25.55 6.82
C ILE A 642 -9.11 24.09 6.99
N ASN A 643 -8.19 23.20 6.63
CA ASN A 643 -8.39 21.77 6.69
C ASN A 643 -7.21 21.07 7.36
N ILE A 644 -7.55 19.99 8.07
CA ILE A 644 -6.58 19.01 8.55
C ILE A 644 -6.63 17.78 7.67
N PHE A 645 -5.45 17.33 7.29
CA PHE A 645 -5.19 16.10 6.55
C PHE A 645 -4.22 15.23 7.33
N ASP A 646 -4.28 13.93 7.11
CA ASP A 646 -3.32 12.95 7.59
C ASP A 646 -2.21 12.77 6.55
N ILE A 647 -0.97 12.56 7.01
CA ILE A 647 0.14 12.18 6.13
C ILE A 647 0.05 10.66 5.84
N ASN A 648 -0.51 9.87 6.75
CA ASN A 648 -0.64 8.43 6.61
C ASN A 648 -2.05 8.03 6.16
N ALA A 649 -2.15 7.33 5.02
CA ALA A 649 -3.41 6.80 4.53
C ALA A 649 -4.04 5.76 5.47
N GLU A 650 -3.25 4.97 6.21
CA GLU A 650 -3.75 3.87 7.05
C GLU A 650 -4.56 4.38 8.26
N CYS A 651 -4.16 5.52 8.84
CA CYS A 651 -4.84 6.17 9.98
C CYS A 651 -6.30 6.53 9.66
N ILE A 652 -6.63 6.68 8.38
CA ILE A 652 -7.98 6.98 7.90
C ILE A 652 -8.98 5.89 8.29
N ILE A 653 -8.55 4.63 8.41
CA ILE A 653 -9.44 3.50 8.73
C ILE A 653 -10.13 3.71 10.08
N GLU A 654 -9.41 4.24 11.07
CA GLU A 654 -9.99 4.50 12.39
C GLU A 654 -11.03 5.60 12.33
N ASP A 655 -10.76 6.66 11.57
CA ASP A 655 -11.71 7.75 11.37
C ASP A 655 -12.93 7.29 10.55
N LEU A 656 -12.74 6.36 9.59
CA LEU A 656 -13.84 5.72 8.83
C LEU A 656 -14.79 4.91 9.72
N LYS A 657 -14.27 4.23 10.76
CA LYS A 657 -15.09 3.44 11.71
C LYS A 657 -15.99 4.31 12.59
N LYS A 658 -15.63 5.58 12.81
CA LYS A 658 -16.41 6.55 13.60
C LYS A 658 -17.61 7.11 12.83
N VAL A 659 -17.53 7.15 11.50
CA VAL A 659 -18.61 7.71 10.67
C VAL A 659 -19.69 6.66 10.38
N GLU A 660 -20.96 7.00 10.57
CA GLU A 660 -22.08 6.05 10.39
C GLU A 660 -22.60 5.93 8.95
N THR A 661 -22.21 6.82 8.04
CA THR A 661 -22.69 6.80 6.64
C THR A 661 -22.23 5.53 5.91
N LYS A 662 -23.01 5.07 4.92
CA LYS A 662 -22.62 3.92 4.07
C LYS A 662 -21.58 4.27 3.01
N GLU A 663 -21.51 5.55 2.63
CA GLU A 663 -20.61 6.09 1.63
C GLU A 663 -19.88 7.30 2.19
N ILE A 664 -18.62 7.49 1.80
CA ILE A 664 -17.78 8.62 2.20
C ILE A 664 -16.71 8.90 1.16
N ASN A 665 -16.30 10.17 1.06
CA ASN A 665 -15.24 10.57 0.15
C ASN A 665 -13.89 10.54 0.88
N LEU A 666 -12.89 9.96 0.22
CA LEU A 666 -11.48 10.04 0.55
C LEU A 666 -10.81 10.99 -0.43
N TYR A 667 -10.26 12.07 0.08
CA TYR A 667 -9.52 13.04 -0.68
C TYR A 667 -8.02 12.83 -0.49
N LYS A 668 -7.29 12.61 -1.59
CA LYS A 668 -5.83 12.64 -1.63
C LYS A 668 -5.39 13.91 -2.34
N VAL A 669 -4.56 14.70 -1.67
CA VAL A 669 -3.97 15.91 -2.24
C VAL A 669 -2.46 15.73 -2.30
N ILE A 670 -1.86 15.91 -3.48
CA ILE A 670 -0.40 15.89 -3.64
C ILE A 670 0.10 17.33 -3.45
N LEU A 671 0.66 17.63 -2.28
CA LEU A 671 1.29 18.92 -2.02
C LEU A 671 2.58 19.06 -2.83
N LYS A 672 2.77 20.19 -3.49
CA LYS A 672 4.02 20.52 -4.19
C LYS A 672 5.06 20.99 -3.18
N GLU A 673 6.34 20.90 -3.52
CA GLU A 673 7.41 21.52 -2.74
C GLU A 673 7.13 23.02 -2.54
N ASP A 674 7.48 23.56 -1.37
CA ASP A 674 7.22 24.95 -0.94
C ASP A 674 5.75 25.36 -0.75
N SER A 675 4.80 24.42 -0.78
CA SER A 675 3.42 24.66 -0.34
C SER A 675 3.37 25.05 1.14
N LYS A 676 2.53 26.04 1.47
CA LYS A 676 2.32 26.47 2.86
C LYS A 676 1.55 25.39 3.62
N VAL A 677 2.15 24.87 4.68
CA VAL A 677 1.60 23.79 5.48
C VAL A 677 2.23 23.80 6.86
N ILE A 678 1.44 23.51 7.90
CA ILE A 678 1.94 23.34 9.27
C ILE A 678 1.74 21.89 9.67
N GLY A 679 2.82 21.19 9.99
CA GLY A 679 2.70 19.86 10.60
C GLY A 679 2.30 19.96 12.07
N LEU A 680 1.32 19.15 12.48
CA LEU A 680 0.81 19.09 13.86
C LEU A 680 1.76 18.26 14.73
N SER A 681 2.93 18.83 15.01
CA SER A 681 4.00 18.17 15.76
C SER A 681 3.82 18.23 17.28
N ASN A 682 4.68 17.56 18.04
CA ASN A 682 4.57 17.48 19.51
C ASN A 682 4.48 18.87 20.16
N ILE A 683 5.24 19.87 19.65
CA ILE A 683 5.20 21.25 20.16
C ILE A 683 3.86 21.96 19.94
N ILE A 684 2.98 21.44 19.07
CA ILE A 684 1.61 21.93 18.91
C ILE A 684 0.72 21.43 20.06
N TYR A 685 0.95 20.23 20.58
CA TYR A 685 0.09 19.65 21.62
C TYR A 685 0.58 19.91 23.04
N TYR A 686 1.87 20.17 23.22
CA TYR A 686 2.47 20.38 24.54
C TYR A 686 3.15 21.73 24.64
N ASP A 687 3.18 22.26 25.86
CA ASP A 687 4.14 23.28 26.21
C ASP A 687 5.56 22.69 26.22
N ASN A 688 6.57 23.54 26.24
CA ASN A 688 7.97 23.10 26.30
C ASN A 688 8.78 23.99 27.25
N THR A 689 8.21 24.27 28.42
CA THR A 689 8.79 25.14 29.44
C THR A 689 10.01 24.48 30.08
N ASN A 690 9.95 23.16 30.30
CA ASN A 690 11.06 22.39 30.89
C ASN A 690 12.11 21.94 29.85
N LYS A 691 11.88 22.20 28.56
CA LYS A 691 12.74 21.79 27.43
C LYS A 691 12.98 20.28 27.35
N THR A 692 12.02 19.49 27.82
CA THR A 692 12.09 18.02 27.85
C THR A 692 11.25 17.36 26.75
N LEU A 693 10.50 18.13 25.96
CA LEU A 693 9.62 17.58 24.92
C LEU A 693 10.41 16.90 23.79
N PRO A 694 10.18 15.60 23.51
CA PRO A 694 10.80 14.90 22.39
C PRO A 694 10.44 15.54 21.05
N LEU A 695 11.40 15.56 20.13
CA LEU A 695 11.17 15.97 18.74
C LEU A 695 10.41 14.89 17.98
N GLY A 696 9.32 15.28 17.32
CA GLY A 696 8.50 14.37 16.52
C GLY A 696 7.07 14.87 16.31
N MET A 697 6.27 13.99 15.70
CA MET A 697 4.83 14.14 15.45
C MET A 697 4.10 12.92 16.03
N ASP A 698 4.38 12.61 17.30
CA ASP A 698 3.97 11.35 17.94
C ASP A 698 2.50 11.37 18.40
N GLU A 699 1.91 12.55 18.62
CA GLU A 699 0.49 12.67 18.96
C GLU A 699 -0.40 12.46 17.72
N THR A 700 0.00 13.02 16.59
CA THR A 700 -0.69 12.89 15.30
C THR A 700 0.27 13.12 14.15
N GLU A 701 0.11 12.37 13.06
CA GLU A 701 0.83 12.59 11.81
C GLU A 701 0.02 13.45 10.84
N LYS A 702 -0.59 14.51 11.38
CA LYS A 702 -1.53 15.37 10.65
C LYS A 702 -0.90 16.70 10.29
N VAL A 703 -1.43 17.32 9.24
CA VAL A 703 -1.02 18.65 8.78
C VAL A 703 -2.23 19.57 8.64
N LEU A 704 -2.02 20.86 8.88
CA LEU A 704 -2.98 21.92 8.67
C LEU A 704 -2.62 22.69 7.39
N ILE A 705 -3.60 22.85 6.52
CA ILE A 705 -3.48 23.59 5.25
C ILE A 705 -4.63 24.59 5.08
N ASP A 706 -4.35 25.63 4.30
CA ASP A 706 -5.38 26.46 3.67
C ASP A 706 -5.64 25.96 2.25
N LYS A 707 -6.87 25.51 2.01
CA LYS A 707 -7.29 24.99 0.70
C LYS A 707 -7.27 26.09 -0.38
N GLU A 708 -7.60 27.33 -0.04
CA GLU A 708 -7.72 28.42 -1.03
C GLU A 708 -6.36 28.84 -1.59
N GLU A 709 -5.27 28.53 -0.88
CA GLU A 709 -3.90 28.76 -1.34
C GLU A 709 -3.38 27.64 -2.28
N LEU A 710 -4.16 26.57 -2.48
CA LEU A 710 -3.80 25.44 -3.33
C LEU A 710 -4.57 25.47 -4.66
N ASP A 711 -3.86 25.49 -5.79
CA ASP A 711 -4.44 25.25 -7.13
C ASP A 711 -4.69 23.74 -7.28
N LEU A 712 -5.82 23.26 -6.75
CA LEU A 712 -6.20 21.85 -6.75
C LEU A 712 -6.88 21.47 -8.06
N LYS A 713 -6.25 20.59 -8.85
CA LYS A 713 -6.87 19.99 -10.04
C LYS A 713 -7.10 18.50 -9.83
N LEU A 714 -8.36 18.10 -9.93
CA LEU A 714 -8.74 16.69 -9.91
C LEU A 714 -8.17 15.99 -11.15
N PHE A 715 -7.38 14.95 -10.95
CA PHE A 715 -6.77 14.20 -12.07
C PHE A 715 -7.16 12.72 -12.08
N ASN A 716 -7.72 12.19 -10.99
CA ASN A 716 -8.20 10.82 -10.93
C ASN A 716 -9.36 10.68 -9.93
N GLU A 717 -10.33 9.85 -10.29
CA GLU A 717 -11.47 9.44 -9.46
C GLU A 717 -11.54 7.91 -9.45
N ASP A 718 -11.66 7.31 -8.28
CA ASP A 718 -11.84 5.86 -8.14
C ASP A 718 -12.78 5.53 -6.98
N TYR A 719 -13.07 4.26 -6.77
CA TYR A 719 -13.81 3.82 -5.60
C TYR A 719 -13.42 2.40 -5.20
N ASN A 720 -13.56 2.10 -3.90
CA ASN A 720 -13.44 0.75 -3.37
C ASN A 720 -14.36 0.60 -2.15
N ASN A 721 -14.68 -0.64 -1.78
CA ASN A 721 -15.37 -0.91 -0.52
C ASN A 721 -14.36 -1.29 0.57
N ILE A 722 -14.64 -0.88 1.80
CA ILE A 722 -13.93 -1.32 3.00
C ILE A 722 -14.86 -2.18 3.86
N VAL A 723 -14.34 -3.32 4.31
CA VAL A 723 -14.99 -4.25 5.21
C VAL A 723 -14.26 -4.21 6.54
N TYR A 724 -15.01 -3.96 7.61
CA TYR A 724 -14.48 -3.98 8.97
C TYR A 724 -15.53 -4.48 9.95
N GLU A 725 -15.06 -5.02 11.07
CA GLU A 725 -15.91 -5.44 12.17
C GLU A 725 -16.15 -4.30 13.15
N LYS A 726 -17.40 -4.11 13.57
CA LYS A 726 -17.81 -3.19 14.65
C LYS A 726 -18.87 -3.88 15.51
N ASN A 727 -18.57 -4.06 16.80
CA ASN A 727 -19.46 -4.71 17.78
C ASN A 727 -19.96 -6.10 17.33
N GLY A 728 -19.07 -6.94 16.79
CA GLY A 728 -19.43 -8.30 16.34
C GLY A 728 -20.21 -8.35 15.02
N LYS A 729 -20.42 -7.22 14.35
CA LYS A 729 -21.10 -7.14 13.05
C LYS A 729 -20.13 -6.65 11.98
N ILE A 730 -20.20 -7.29 10.81
CA ILE A 730 -19.48 -6.83 9.64
C ILE A 730 -20.21 -5.67 8.99
N LEU A 731 -19.48 -4.59 8.77
CA LEU A 731 -19.95 -3.41 8.06
C LEU A 731 -19.13 -3.24 6.78
N ILE A 732 -19.85 -2.91 5.71
CA ILE A 732 -19.27 -2.62 4.40
C ILE A 732 -19.58 -1.16 4.09
N LYS A 733 -18.54 -0.40 3.76
CA LYS A 733 -18.64 1.03 3.45
C LYS A 733 -17.96 1.30 2.12
N LYS A 734 -18.62 2.07 1.26
CA LYS A 734 -18.06 2.53 0.00
C LYS A 734 -17.21 3.77 0.23
N ILE A 735 -15.97 3.75 -0.28
CA ILE A 735 -15.04 4.87 -0.27
C ILE A 735 -14.90 5.38 -1.70
N CYS A 736 -15.30 6.63 -1.94
CA CYS A 736 -15.09 7.31 -3.20
C CYS A 736 -13.81 8.14 -3.12
N ILE A 737 -12.85 7.85 -3.99
CA ILE A 737 -11.48 8.33 -3.92
C ILE A 737 -11.30 9.44 -4.95
N PHE A 738 -10.84 10.61 -4.50
CA PHE A 738 -10.60 11.77 -5.34
C PHE A 738 -9.15 12.23 -5.18
N GLU A 739 -8.38 12.23 -6.27
CA GLU A 739 -6.97 12.61 -6.26
C GLU A 739 -6.73 13.98 -6.93
N TYR A 740 -6.12 14.89 -6.18
CA TYR A 740 -5.81 16.27 -6.60
C TYR A 740 -4.29 16.51 -6.66
N LYS A 741 -3.87 17.35 -7.60
CA LYS A 741 -2.48 17.80 -7.78
C LYS A 741 -2.39 19.28 -8.15
#